data_AF-Q8RXK2-F1
#
_entry.id   AF-Q8RXK2-F1
#
_cell.length_a   1.000
_cell.length_b   1.000
_cell.length_c   1.000
_cell.angle_alpha   90.00
_cell.angle_beta   90.00
_cell.angle_gamma   90.00
#
_symmetry.space_group_name_H-M   'P 1'
#
loop_
_entity.id
_entity.type
_entity.pdbx_description
1 polymer ?
#
loop_
_entity_poly.entity_id
_entity_poly.type
_entity_poly.pdbx_seq_one_letter_code
_entity_poly.pdbx_strand_id
1 'polypeptide(L)'
;MEHKLATAEKKLLVDLVKLVQKRGLEGENGGWKEFLNVYDKKLGSSLSDPARRSNDVLVAFLLTFKKKEDLQLIARVMQCGANRELIEKFKQETPDKETPEQRLVRLTITHDDYPGNYTFPSYAEDWYVTELGKKKSKVIKSTRMLSIDCEMVTCEDGSQALVRVGAVDRDLKVVLDKFVKPDKPVIDYKTDITGVTAEDLERATLSVADIQKKLRRFLSVGTILVGHGLHNDLQVLRIDHARVIDTSYVFEFVDAPKTQRPSLNNLCKSVLGQEVRMDGAAHNCVHDAAAAMKLVLAAVEKGAATLIQPTEEMMVAEKRRQEARQEAGKAQLFLHKIPHDVPSEELHGVLSGNFTLVVKPPKTGGYSTAVVDFSSPEEANEAFENVEGDVAKDKSGLPQKKAVLKLSSGLAVSLFVRKMVQDDSPCEISTSERARAEENNVSSKRQKTEDETEETKEATVNQREADKTKLFLHKIPHDVPSQELHGVLNGDFTLDVKPPKRKGGYYNAVVDFNSPEEANEAFENVEGDVVKDKTGLPQKMVVFKLSSGSGVSLYVRKMVHDDSPGEISTTKRARTEESNMSSKRQKTEDESEETKEANAKQREADKTKLLLHKIPLNVPSQELKVVITGQFTLEVMPPKRKGRYYNAVVTFNSPEEANKAFEKVKGEAVKEKGGLAQKMVAFKLSSGSGACLYVRKMVQDESEETKEANANHCEDDHLKEMEELKEKLKAMEFAISCEGHSKEIEELKQKLNAKEHQIQAQDKIIANLKMKLEKKQSKSRS
;
A
#
# COMPACT_ATOMS: atom_id res chain seq x y z
N MET A 1 22.77 9.19 1.20
CA MET A 1 22.29 7.83 1.45
C MET A 1 22.69 7.34 2.83
N GLU A 2 23.96 7.51 3.21
CA GLU A 2 24.52 7.18 4.53
C GLU A 2 23.63 7.51 5.72
N HIS A 3 23.16 8.77 5.87
CA HIS A 3 22.25 9.12 6.96
C HIS A 3 20.94 8.32 6.94
N LYS A 4 20.37 8.03 5.76
CA LYS A 4 19.11 7.27 5.67
C LYS A 4 19.32 5.82 6.15
N LEU A 5 20.43 5.19 5.74
CA LEU A 5 20.79 3.83 6.15
C LEU A 5 21.11 3.76 7.65
N ALA A 6 21.87 4.71 8.16
CA ALA A 6 22.25 4.76 9.58
C ALA A 6 21.04 4.89 10.53
N THR A 7 19.95 5.50 10.08
CA THR A 7 18.71 5.65 10.88
C THR A 7 17.63 4.60 10.58
N ALA A 8 17.91 3.64 9.70
CA ALA A 8 16.94 2.63 9.30
C ALA A 8 16.77 1.55 10.40
N GLU A 9 15.56 1.00 10.49
CA GLU A 9 15.30 -0.14 11.36
C GLU A 9 16.10 -1.37 10.93
N LYS A 10 16.55 -2.18 11.90
CA LYS A 10 17.35 -3.38 11.65
C LYS A 10 16.67 -4.33 10.67
N LYS A 11 15.36 -4.52 10.80
CA LYS A 11 14.59 -5.41 9.92
C LYS A 11 14.70 -5.00 8.45
N LEU A 12 14.56 -3.70 8.16
CA LEU A 12 14.69 -3.16 6.81
C LEU A 12 16.11 -3.33 6.25
N LEU A 13 17.13 -3.08 7.07
CA LEU A 13 18.52 -3.30 6.68
C LEU A 13 18.78 -4.77 6.32
N VAL A 14 18.27 -5.71 7.14
CA VAL A 14 18.37 -7.15 6.89
C VAL A 14 17.67 -7.55 5.60
N ASP A 15 16.46 -7.05 5.37
CA ASP A 15 15.69 -7.34 4.16
C ASP A 15 16.39 -6.79 2.91
N LEU A 16 17.00 -5.61 3.02
CA LEU A 16 17.77 -5.00 1.95
C LEU A 16 19.03 -5.81 1.61
N VAL A 17 19.80 -6.26 2.61
CA VAL A 17 20.96 -7.14 2.39
C VAL A 17 20.52 -8.46 1.74
N LYS A 18 19.45 -9.07 2.23
CA LYS A 18 18.90 -10.31 1.63
C LYS A 18 18.43 -10.09 0.19
N LEU A 19 17.86 -8.93 -0.11
CA LEU A 19 17.43 -8.58 -1.46
C LEU A 19 18.60 -8.44 -2.43
N VAL A 20 19.66 -7.71 -2.05
CA VAL A 20 20.85 -7.55 -2.92
C VAL A 20 21.58 -8.88 -3.10
N GLN A 21 21.65 -9.73 -2.05
CA GLN A 21 22.14 -11.10 -2.16
C GLN A 21 21.32 -11.94 -3.13
N LYS A 22 19.99 -11.89 -3.02
CA LYS A 22 19.07 -12.62 -3.92
C LYS A 22 19.24 -12.19 -5.38
N ARG A 23 19.55 -10.91 -5.62
CA ARG A 23 19.80 -10.35 -6.96
C ARG A 23 21.24 -10.54 -7.45
N GLY A 24 22.13 -11.13 -6.65
CA GLY A 24 23.55 -11.29 -7.01
C GLY A 24 24.28 -9.97 -7.22
N LEU A 25 23.88 -8.90 -6.53
CA LEU A 25 24.51 -7.59 -6.67
C LEU A 25 25.77 -7.52 -5.80
N GLU A 26 26.81 -6.90 -6.34
CA GLU A 26 28.12 -6.74 -5.69
C GLU A 26 28.49 -5.27 -5.58
N GLY A 27 29.00 -4.88 -4.40
CA GLY A 27 29.56 -3.56 -4.17
C GLY A 27 31.05 -3.49 -4.51
N GLU A 28 31.71 -2.39 -4.15
CA GLU A 28 33.18 -2.25 -4.33
C GLU A 28 34.00 -3.34 -3.63
N ASN A 29 33.43 -3.97 -2.59
CA ASN A 29 34.07 -5.04 -1.82
C ASN A 29 33.49 -6.43 -2.13
N GLY A 30 32.92 -6.59 -3.32
CA GLY A 30 32.29 -7.84 -3.76
C GLY A 30 30.90 -8.06 -3.16
N GLY A 31 30.48 -9.33 -3.15
CA GLY A 31 29.24 -9.75 -2.51
C GLY A 31 29.31 -9.70 -0.98
N TRP A 32 28.21 -10.08 -0.34
CA TRP A 32 28.07 -10.02 1.12
C TRP A 32 29.11 -10.89 1.85
N LYS A 33 29.43 -12.08 1.34
CA LYS A 33 30.39 -12.99 2.00
C LYS A 33 31.82 -12.48 1.84
N GLU A 34 32.16 -11.96 0.67
CA GLU A 34 33.45 -11.34 0.35
C GLU A 34 33.68 -10.12 1.24
N PHE A 35 32.69 -9.24 1.34
CA PHE A 35 32.71 -8.08 2.23
C PHE A 35 32.95 -8.49 3.68
N LEU A 36 32.23 -9.50 4.19
CA LEU A 36 32.37 -9.94 5.58
C LEU A 36 33.77 -10.48 5.89
N ASN A 37 34.39 -11.22 4.97
CA ASN A 37 35.75 -11.75 5.14
C ASN A 37 36.79 -10.63 5.29
N VAL A 38 36.57 -9.48 4.65
CA VAL A 38 37.48 -8.33 4.71
C VAL A 38 37.16 -7.40 5.88
N TYR A 39 35.88 -7.10 6.10
CA TYR A 39 35.41 -6.09 7.06
C TYR A 39 35.41 -6.60 8.51
N ASP A 40 35.08 -7.87 8.72
CA ASP A 40 35.00 -8.49 10.05
C ASP A 40 35.80 -9.80 10.07
N LYS A 41 37.12 -9.69 10.12
CA LYS A 41 38.04 -10.84 10.10
C LYS A 41 37.82 -11.85 11.23
N LYS A 42 37.18 -11.45 12.33
CA LYS A 42 36.96 -12.33 13.50
C LYS A 42 35.83 -13.33 13.23
N LEU A 43 34.70 -12.85 12.72
CA LEU A 43 33.55 -13.70 12.41
C LEU A 43 33.56 -14.16 10.95
N GLY A 44 34.01 -13.31 10.03
CA GLY A 44 34.11 -13.57 8.60
C GLY A 44 32.79 -14.03 7.99
N SER A 45 32.85 -14.74 6.88
CA SER A 45 31.67 -15.32 6.22
C SER A 45 31.03 -16.50 6.99
N SER A 46 31.65 -16.99 8.08
CA SER A 46 31.09 -18.07 8.90
C SER A 46 29.74 -17.69 9.54
N LEU A 47 29.53 -16.40 9.83
CA LEU A 47 28.27 -15.84 10.28
C LEU A 47 27.63 -15.00 9.16
N SER A 48 27.16 -15.63 8.08
CA SER A 48 26.66 -14.92 6.90
C SER A 48 25.19 -14.51 6.96
N ASP A 49 24.40 -14.90 7.96
CA ASP A 49 23.01 -14.43 8.08
C ASP A 49 22.97 -12.94 8.45
N PRO A 50 22.44 -12.04 7.59
CA PRO A 50 22.37 -10.61 7.89
C PRO A 50 21.58 -10.32 9.17
N ALA A 51 20.60 -11.15 9.54
CA ALA A 51 19.81 -10.95 10.77
C ALA A 51 20.66 -11.05 12.05
N ARG A 52 21.77 -11.79 11.98
CA ARG A 52 22.70 -12.02 13.09
C ARG A 52 23.83 -10.99 13.13
N ARG A 53 23.86 -10.01 12.22
CA ARG A 53 24.84 -8.91 12.22
C ARG A 53 24.33 -7.65 12.90
N SER A 54 25.25 -6.79 13.30
CA SER A 54 24.94 -5.46 13.83
C SER A 54 24.51 -4.52 12.71
N ASN A 55 23.77 -3.46 13.06
CA ASN A 55 23.34 -2.46 12.08
C ASN A 55 24.55 -1.81 11.37
N ASP A 56 25.65 -1.57 12.09
CA ASP A 56 26.85 -0.96 11.51
C ASP A 56 27.46 -1.80 10.39
N VAL A 57 27.51 -3.14 10.54
CA VAL A 57 28.01 -4.04 9.50
C VAL A 57 27.09 -4.04 8.28
N LEU A 58 25.77 -4.05 8.50
CA LEU A 58 24.79 -3.99 7.41
C LEU A 58 24.89 -2.66 6.64
N VAL A 59 24.95 -1.54 7.36
CA VAL A 59 25.09 -0.20 6.78
C VAL A 59 26.41 -0.08 6.03
N ALA A 60 27.52 -0.56 6.60
CA ALA A 60 28.83 -0.54 5.96
C ALA A 60 28.84 -1.31 4.63
N PHE A 61 28.24 -2.51 4.58
CA PHE A 61 28.09 -3.26 3.34
C PHE A 61 27.24 -2.51 2.32
N LEU A 62 26.08 -2.00 2.71
CA LEU A 62 25.19 -1.27 1.80
C LEU A 62 25.83 0.03 1.26
N LEU A 63 26.77 0.62 1.99
CA LEU A 63 27.56 1.76 1.54
C LEU A 63 28.65 1.42 0.53
N THR A 64 28.96 0.13 0.31
CA THR A 64 29.91 -0.30 -0.73
C THR A 64 29.32 -0.24 -2.14
N PHE A 65 27.98 -0.20 -2.29
CA PHE A 65 27.33 -0.04 -3.59
C PHE A 65 27.50 1.40 -4.08
N LYS A 66 28.06 1.59 -5.28
CA LYS A 66 28.24 2.92 -5.91
C LYS A 66 27.54 3.07 -7.25
N LYS A 67 27.16 1.97 -7.91
CA LYS A 67 26.46 2.03 -9.20
C LYS A 67 25.13 2.72 -9.01
N LYS A 68 24.75 3.56 -9.98
CA LYS A 68 23.57 4.43 -9.89
C LYS A 68 22.29 3.59 -9.76
N GLU A 69 22.23 2.48 -10.47
CA GLU A 69 21.11 1.55 -10.54
C GLU A 69 20.91 0.85 -9.18
N ASP A 70 22.00 0.39 -8.56
CA ASP A 70 21.99 -0.22 -7.22
C ASP A 70 21.55 0.78 -6.15
N LEU A 71 22.07 2.02 -6.22
CA LEU A 71 21.68 3.09 -5.32
C LEU A 71 20.19 3.46 -5.47
N GLN A 72 19.65 3.43 -6.70
CA GLN A 72 18.22 3.64 -6.95
C GLN A 72 17.38 2.51 -6.38
N LEU A 73 17.78 1.24 -6.55
CA LEU A 73 17.12 0.10 -5.93
C LEU A 73 17.12 0.23 -4.40
N ILE A 74 18.28 0.49 -3.79
CA ILE A 74 18.41 0.70 -2.35
C ILE A 74 17.49 1.84 -1.89
N ALA A 75 17.46 2.96 -2.61
CA ALA A 75 16.61 4.08 -2.28
C ALA A 75 15.10 3.73 -2.36
N ARG A 76 14.67 2.98 -3.39
CA ARG A 76 13.27 2.51 -3.52
C ARG A 76 12.87 1.61 -2.37
N VAL A 77 13.71 0.62 -2.03
CA VAL A 77 13.44 -0.33 -0.93
C VAL A 77 13.35 0.40 0.40
N MET A 78 14.27 1.34 0.65
CA MET A 78 14.24 2.20 1.82
C MET A 78 12.97 3.05 1.91
N GLN A 79 12.49 3.55 0.77
CA GLN A 79 11.24 4.31 0.71
C GLN A 79 10.02 3.43 1.03
N CYS A 80 9.96 2.21 0.47
CA CYS A 80 8.90 1.24 0.78
C CYS A 80 8.88 0.88 2.28
N GLY A 81 10.06 0.67 2.87
CA GLY A 81 10.20 0.42 4.30
C GLY A 81 9.67 1.57 5.15
N ALA A 82 10.03 2.80 4.80
CA ALA A 82 9.51 4.00 5.48
C ALA A 82 7.99 4.15 5.33
N ASN A 83 7.44 3.82 4.14
CA ASN A 83 5.99 3.81 3.88
C ASN A 83 5.27 2.80 4.76
N ARG A 84 5.82 1.58 4.89
CA ARG A 84 5.29 0.54 5.77
C ARG A 84 5.34 0.94 7.24
N GLU A 85 6.46 1.50 7.71
CA GLU A 85 6.55 2.04 9.08
C GLU A 85 5.48 3.11 9.36
N LEU A 86 5.21 3.98 8.38
CA LEU A 86 4.17 4.99 8.52
C LEU A 86 2.79 4.36 8.68
N ILE A 87 2.46 3.37 7.85
CA ILE A 87 1.18 2.64 7.92
C ILE A 87 1.05 1.94 9.27
N GLU A 88 2.10 1.26 9.75
CA GLU A 88 2.08 0.61 11.06
C GLU A 88 1.90 1.61 12.22
N LYS A 89 2.46 2.83 12.10
CA LYS A 89 2.19 3.90 13.07
C LYS A 89 0.75 4.38 13.04
N PHE A 90 0.17 4.59 11.86
CA PHE A 90 -1.24 4.97 11.73
C PHE A 90 -2.18 3.93 12.34
N LYS A 91 -1.84 2.63 12.29
CA LYS A 91 -2.63 1.57 12.96
C LYS A 91 -2.60 1.67 14.49
N GLN A 92 -1.55 2.26 15.07
CA GLN A 92 -1.33 2.36 16.51
C GLN A 92 -1.80 3.69 17.12
N GLU A 93 -2.08 4.71 16.30
CA GLU A 93 -2.54 6.01 16.80
C GLU A 93 -3.95 5.90 17.43
N THR A 94 -4.15 6.60 18.55
CA THR A 94 -5.42 6.59 19.29
C THR A 94 -6.45 7.46 18.56
N PRO A 95 -7.70 7.00 18.36
CA PRO A 95 -8.72 7.70 17.57
C PRO A 95 -9.02 9.15 18.00
N ASP A 96 -8.83 9.49 19.28
CA ASP A 96 -9.32 10.73 19.88
C ASP A 96 -8.69 12.03 19.34
N LYS A 97 -7.62 11.96 18.53
CA LYS A 97 -6.92 13.14 17.98
C LYS A 97 -6.79 13.13 16.46
N GLU A 98 -7.49 12.23 15.78
CA GLU A 98 -7.41 12.07 14.33
C GLU A 98 -8.30 13.09 13.61
N THR A 99 -7.84 13.65 12.49
CA THR A 99 -8.73 14.37 11.58
C THR A 99 -9.69 13.38 10.90
N PRO A 100 -10.87 13.83 10.39
CA PRO A 100 -11.76 12.94 9.65
C PRO A 100 -11.07 12.22 8.49
N GLU A 101 -10.21 12.91 7.72
CA GLU A 101 -9.44 12.29 6.64
C GLU A 101 -8.47 11.21 7.16
N GLN A 102 -7.82 11.45 8.30
CA GLN A 102 -6.95 10.45 8.93
C GLN A 102 -7.72 9.22 9.39
N ARG A 103 -8.91 9.42 9.97
CA ARG A 103 -9.82 8.32 10.33
C ARG A 103 -10.16 7.45 9.12
N LEU A 104 -10.47 8.06 7.97
CA LEU A 104 -10.78 7.31 6.74
C LEU A 104 -9.56 6.54 6.18
N VAL A 105 -8.37 7.14 6.26
CA VAL A 105 -7.11 6.43 5.95
C VAL A 105 -6.94 5.24 6.89
N ARG A 106 -7.17 5.43 8.20
CA ARG A 106 -7.06 4.36 9.20
C ARG A 106 -8.03 3.22 8.89
N LEU A 107 -9.31 3.51 8.63
CA LEU A 107 -10.31 2.50 8.26
C LEU A 107 -9.85 1.65 7.07
N THR A 108 -9.31 2.30 6.03
CA THR A 108 -8.77 1.61 4.85
C THR A 108 -7.59 0.69 5.20
N ILE A 109 -6.60 1.16 5.96
CA ILE A 109 -5.38 0.38 6.26
C ILE A 109 -5.59 -0.71 7.33
N THR A 110 -6.64 -0.59 8.15
CA THR A 110 -7.01 -1.58 9.16
C THR A 110 -7.99 -2.63 8.62
N HIS A 111 -8.51 -2.47 7.41
CA HIS A 111 -9.37 -3.45 6.77
C HIS A 111 -8.62 -4.78 6.55
N ASP A 112 -9.29 -5.91 6.77
CA ASP A 112 -8.66 -7.25 6.79
C ASP A 112 -8.00 -7.61 5.45
N ASP A 113 -8.58 -7.18 4.33
CA ASP A 113 -8.04 -7.41 2.99
C ASP A 113 -6.93 -6.44 2.56
N TYR A 114 -6.69 -5.36 3.32
CA TYR A 114 -5.69 -4.35 2.95
C TYR A 114 -4.28 -4.94 2.76
N PRO A 115 -3.73 -5.77 3.68
CA PRO A 115 -2.40 -6.36 3.52
C PRO A 115 -2.27 -7.25 2.27
N GLY A 116 -3.35 -7.90 1.85
CA GLY A 116 -3.35 -8.79 0.67
C GLY A 116 -3.47 -8.06 -0.67
N ASN A 117 -4.14 -6.91 -0.67
CA ASN A 117 -4.46 -6.15 -1.89
C ASN A 117 -3.52 -4.97 -2.14
N TYR A 118 -2.99 -4.33 -1.09
CA TYR A 118 -2.02 -3.22 -1.18
C TYR A 118 -0.56 -3.68 -1.02
N THR A 119 -0.27 -4.95 -1.32
CA THR A 119 1.10 -5.45 -1.42
C THR A 119 1.52 -5.49 -2.88
N PHE A 120 2.35 -4.53 -3.27
CA PHE A 120 2.82 -4.37 -4.65
C PHE A 120 4.29 -4.77 -4.83
N PRO A 121 4.74 -5.09 -6.05
CA PRO A 121 6.16 -5.31 -6.37
C PRO A 121 6.94 -3.99 -6.48
N SER A 122 6.80 -3.09 -5.50
CA SER A 122 7.28 -1.70 -5.47
C SER A 122 8.79 -1.49 -5.66
N TYR A 123 9.59 -2.57 -5.61
CA TYR A 123 11.03 -2.54 -5.84
C TYR A 123 11.42 -2.66 -7.32
N ALA A 124 10.47 -3.01 -8.19
CA ALA A 124 10.68 -3.06 -9.64
C ALA A 124 10.94 -1.65 -10.20
N GLU A 125 11.67 -1.57 -11.31
CA GLU A 125 12.23 -0.30 -11.80
C GLU A 125 11.19 0.65 -12.37
N ASP A 126 10.12 0.07 -12.91
CA ASP A 126 8.95 0.71 -13.50
C ASP A 126 7.89 1.12 -12.46
N TRP A 127 8.12 0.82 -11.18
CA TRP A 127 7.25 1.24 -10.09
C TRP A 127 7.67 2.59 -9.51
N TYR A 128 6.67 3.46 -9.31
CA TYR A 128 6.85 4.73 -8.62
C TYR A 128 6.36 4.64 -7.18
N VAL A 129 7.28 4.73 -6.22
CA VAL A 129 6.98 4.75 -4.78
C VAL A 129 6.98 6.20 -4.29
N THR A 130 5.89 6.65 -3.68
CA THR A 130 5.79 8.04 -3.23
C THR A 130 6.70 8.32 -2.03
N GLU A 131 7.26 9.53 -2.00
CA GLU A 131 8.17 9.95 -0.94
C GLU A 131 7.42 10.45 0.30
N LEU A 132 7.79 9.91 1.45
CA LEU A 132 7.49 10.51 2.76
C LEU A 132 8.51 11.61 3.03
N GLY A 133 8.09 12.86 2.85
CA GLY A 133 8.99 13.99 3.08
C GLY A 133 9.56 14.04 4.50
N LYS A 134 10.57 14.90 4.69
CA LYS A 134 11.47 14.87 5.87
C LYS A 134 10.78 14.99 7.24
N LYS A 135 9.61 15.62 7.33
CA LYS A 135 8.89 15.88 8.59
C LYS A 135 7.66 14.96 8.70
N LYS A 136 7.84 13.76 9.26
CA LYS A 136 6.76 12.75 9.42
C LYS A 136 5.47 13.36 10.01
N SER A 137 5.55 14.20 11.04
CA SER A 137 4.39 14.86 11.65
C SER A 137 3.60 15.78 10.70
N LYS A 138 4.28 16.53 9.82
CA LYS A 138 3.61 17.38 8.82
C LYS A 138 2.94 16.54 7.73
N VAL A 139 3.58 15.44 7.34
CA VAL A 139 3.00 14.49 6.39
C VAL A 139 1.71 13.90 6.97
N ILE A 140 1.78 13.40 8.20
CA ILE A 140 0.64 12.78 8.90
C ILE A 140 -0.54 13.76 9.00
N LYS A 141 -0.28 15.02 9.38
CA LYS A 141 -1.31 16.06 9.49
C LYS A 141 -1.84 16.62 8.16
N SER A 142 -1.30 16.21 7.02
CA SER A 142 -1.77 16.72 5.73
C SER A 142 -3.14 16.12 5.38
N THR A 143 -4.07 16.96 4.96
CA THR A 143 -5.44 16.61 4.53
C THR A 143 -5.66 16.82 3.03
N ARG A 144 -4.57 17.00 2.26
CA ARG A 144 -4.65 17.14 0.80
C ARG A 144 -5.10 15.81 0.20
N MET A 145 -6.12 15.84 -0.65
CA MET A 145 -6.66 14.65 -1.29
C MET A 145 -6.58 14.77 -2.83
N LEU A 146 -6.42 13.62 -3.48
CA LEU A 146 -6.50 13.47 -4.94
C LEU A 146 -7.20 12.16 -5.21
N SER A 147 -8.34 12.20 -5.90
CA SER A 147 -9.07 10.99 -6.28
C SER A 147 -8.62 10.53 -7.66
N ILE A 148 -8.43 9.22 -7.83
CA ILE A 148 -7.99 8.60 -9.08
C ILE A 148 -8.87 7.39 -9.37
N ASP A 149 -9.14 7.17 -10.66
CA ASP A 149 -9.77 5.98 -11.18
C ASP A 149 -9.20 5.69 -12.58
N CYS A 150 -9.20 4.41 -12.98
CA CYS A 150 -8.64 3.94 -14.24
C CYS A 150 -9.62 3.03 -14.99
N GLU A 151 -9.61 3.13 -16.31
CA GLU A 151 -10.18 2.11 -17.18
C GLU A 151 -9.08 1.14 -17.61
N MET A 152 -9.38 -0.16 -17.58
CA MET A 152 -8.44 -1.23 -17.92
C MET A 152 -9.03 -2.22 -18.93
N VAL A 153 -8.16 -2.75 -19.79
CA VAL A 153 -8.47 -3.78 -20.80
C VAL A 153 -7.69 -5.05 -20.52
N THR A 154 -8.11 -6.17 -21.12
CA THR A 154 -7.37 -7.43 -21.04
C THR A 154 -6.42 -7.57 -22.23
N CYS A 155 -5.15 -7.87 -21.94
CA CYS A 155 -4.13 -8.17 -22.95
C CYS A 155 -4.10 -9.66 -23.30
N GLU A 156 -3.45 -9.99 -24.42
CA GLU A 156 -3.30 -11.36 -24.93
C GLU A 156 -2.68 -12.34 -23.90
N ASP A 157 -1.79 -11.86 -23.03
CA ASP A 157 -1.19 -12.67 -21.97
C ASP A 157 -2.05 -12.78 -20.69
N GLY A 158 -3.30 -12.35 -20.74
CA GLY A 158 -4.25 -12.32 -19.62
C GLY A 158 -4.00 -11.19 -18.61
N SER A 159 -2.96 -10.38 -18.78
CA SER A 159 -2.71 -9.23 -17.90
C SER A 159 -3.70 -8.08 -18.17
N GLN A 160 -3.93 -7.23 -17.16
CA GLN A 160 -4.74 -6.01 -17.32
C GLN A 160 -3.83 -4.83 -17.69
N ALA A 161 -4.22 -4.03 -18.67
CA ALA A 161 -3.50 -2.82 -19.08
C ALA A 161 -4.33 -1.56 -18.90
N LEU A 162 -3.68 -0.50 -18.42
CA LEU A 162 -4.27 0.84 -18.30
C LEU A 162 -4.53 1.44 -19.68
N VAL A 163 -5.76 1.89 -19.92
CA VAL A 163 -6.15 2.55 -21.19
C VAL A 163 -6.67 3.96 -21.03
N ARG A 164 -7.21 4.31 -19.86
CA ARG A 164 -7.61 5.67 -19.53
C ARG A 164 -7.44 5.91 -18.04
N VAL A 165 -7.02 7.11 -17.66
CA VAL A 165 -6.87 7.53 -16.28
C VAL A 165 -7.57 8.86 -16.04
N GLY A 166 -8.38 8.91 -14.99
CA GLY A 166 -9.04 10.11 -14.47
C GLY A 166 -8.47 10.48 -13.12
N ALA A 167 -8.24 11.76 -12.88
CA ALA A 167 -7.92 12.27 -11.55
C ALA A 167 -8.59 13.61 -11.28
N VAL A 168 -9.17 13.75 -10.10
CA VAL A 168 -9.82 14.97 -9.60
C VAL A 168 -9.24 15.39 -8.26
N ASP A 169 -9.13 16.69 -8.03
CA ASP A 169 -8.72 17.23 -6.73
C ASP A 169 -9.88 17.27 -5.73
N ARG A 170 -9.62 17.85 -4.55
CA ARG A 170 -10.60 17.99 -3.47
C ARG A 170 -11.83 18.82 -3.88
N ASP A 171 -11.66 19.77 -4.80
CA ASP A 171 -12.72 20.68 -5.26
C ASP A 171 -13.47 20.10 -6.47
N LEU A 172 -13.25 18.81 -6.76
CA LEU A 172 -13.80 18.07 -7.91
C LEU A 172 -13.32 18.61 -9.26
N LYS A 173 -12.24 19.39 -9.30
CA LYS A 173 -11.64 19.85 -10.55
C LYS A 173 -10.83 18.71 -11.17
N VAL A 174 -11.07 18.47 -12.45
CA VAL A 174 -10.31 17.47 -13.23
C VAL A 174 -8.89 17.96 -13.43
N VAL A 175 -7.92 17.20 -12.89
CA VAL A 175 -6.49 17.51 -13.01
C VAL A 175 -5.78 16.58 -14.01
N LEU A 176 -6.38 15.43 -14.31
CA LEU A 176 -5.91 14.49 -15.33
C LEU A 176 -7.10 13.77 -15.97
N ASP A 177 -7.17 13.77 -17.30
CA ASP A 177 -8.00 12.86 -18.09
C ASP A 177 -7.21 12.54 -19.36
N LYS A 178 -6.71 11.32 -19.45
CA LYS A 178 -5.83 10.89 -20.53
C LYS A 178 -6.01 9.42 -20.88
N PHE A 179 -6.06 9.17 -22.19
CA PHE A 179 -5.87 7.84 -22.76
C PHE A 179 -4.39 7.43 -22.69
N VAL A 180 -4.17 6.13 -22.49
CA VAL A 180 -2.87 5.51 -22.29
C VAL A 180 -2.73 4.38 -23.31
N LYS A 181 -1.58 4.32 -23.98
CA LYS A 181 -1.27 3.26 -24.92
C LYS A 181 -0.82 2.02 -24.14
N PRO A 182 -1.51 0.87 -24.28
CA PRO A 182 -1.07 -0.36 -23.65
C PRO A 182 0.28 -0.82 -24.24
N ASP A 183 1.11 -1.44 -23.40
CA ASP A 183 2.43 -1.96 -23.78
C ASP A 183 2.36 -3.33 -24.46
N LYS A 184 1.21 -4.01 -24.36
CA LYS A 184 0.94 -5.34 -24.95
C LYS A 184 -0.29 -5.30 -25.86
N PRO A 185 -0.41 -6.24 -26.80
CA PRO A 185 -1.62 -6.40 -27.60
C PRO A 185 -2.85 -6.64 -26.72
N VAL A 186 -3.94 -5.92 -27.02
CA VAL A 186 -5.23 -6.04 -26.34
C VAL A 186 -6.05 -7.12 -27.02
N ILE A 187 -6.61 -8.05 -26.23
CA ILE A 187 -7.51 -9.10 -26.73
C ILE A 187 -8.98 -8.77 -26.46
N ASP A 188 -9.25 -8.02 -25.39
CA ASP A 188 -10.59 -7.59 -25.02
C ASP A 188 -10.57 -6.16 -24.45
N TYR A 189 -11.19 -5.25 -25.19
CA TYR A 189 -11.30 -3.83 -24.87
C TYR A 189 -12.35 -3.53 -23.79
N LYS A 190 -13.27 -4.48 -23.54
CA LYS A 190 -14.39 -4.32 -22.61
C LYS A 190 -15.17 -3.03 -22.88
N THR A 191 -15.41 -2.70 -24.14
CA THR A 191 -15.90 -1.38 -24.57
C THR A 191 -17.25 -1.01 -23.93
N ASP A 192 -18.10 -2.00 -23.68
CA ASP A 192 -19.36 -1.89 -22.94
C ASP A 192 -19.16 -1.45 -21.48
N ILE A 193 -18.01 -1.79 -20.89
CA ILE A 193 -17.63 -1.42 -19.52
C ILE A 193 -16.76 -0.16 -19.53
N THR A 194 -15.70 -0.07 -20.35
CA THR A 194 -14.69 0.99 -20.27
C THR A 194 -15.07 2.24 -21.07
N GLY A 195 -15.98 2.10 -22.04
CA GLY A 195 -16.30 3.13 -23.03
C GLY A 195 -15.14 3.43 -24.00
N VAL A 196 -14.04 2.67 -23.95
CA VAL A 196 -12.84 2.89 -24.76
C VAL A 196 -12.88 2.02 -26.01
N THR A 197 -12.73 2.64 -27.18
CA THR A 197 -12.70 1.94 -28.46
C THR A 197 -11.26 1.64 -28.92
N ALA A 198 -11.12 0.74 -29.90
CA ALA A 198 -9.83 0.50 -30.55
C ALA A 198 -9.24 1.78 -31.16
N GLU A 199 -10.08 2.62 -31.77
CA GLU A 199 -9.67 3.89 -32.36
C GLU A 199 -9.12 4.89 -31.31
N ASP A 200 -9.66 4.87 -30.08
CA ASP A 200 -9.14 5.68 -28.98
C ASP A 200 -7.72 5.26 -28.60
N LEU A 201 -7.45 3.95 -28.58
CA LEU A 201 -6.12 3.41 -28.27
C LEU A 201 -5.12 3.66 -29.40
N GLU A 202 -5.55 3.66 -30.66
CA GLU A 202 -4.70 4.05 -31.79
C GLU A 202 -4.23 5.50 -31.69
N ARG A 203 -5.09 6.39 -31.18
CA ARG A 203 -4.76 7.80 -30.94
C ARG A 203 -3.95 8.03 -29.66
N ALA A 204 -3.90 7.05 -28.74
CA ALA A 204 -3.20 7.16 -27.48
C ALA A 204 -1.67 7.17 -27.70
N THR A 205 -0.99 8.15 -27.09
CA THR A 205 0.47 8.32 -27.21
C THR A 205 1.21 8.23 -25.89
N LEU A 206 0.50 8.30 -24.76
CA LEU A 206 1.11 8.33 -23.43
C LEU A 206 1.31 6.91 -22.92
N SER A 207 2.49 6.65 -22.33
CA SER A 207 2.78 5.43 -21.60
C SER A 207 2.39 5.54 -20.12
N VAL A 208 2.36 4.42 -19.40
CA VAL A 208 2.22 4.40 -17.93
C VAL A 208 3.28 5.28 -17.26
N ALA A 209 4.53 5.28 -17.76
CA ALA A 209 5.60 6.12 -17.22
C ALA A 209 5.32 7.63 -17.41
N ASP A 210 4.70 8.03 -18.51
CA ASP A 210 4.28 9.41 -18.73
C ASP A 210 3.17 9.83 -17.77
N ILE A 211 2.22 8.93 -17.51
CA ILE A 211 1.16 9.14 -16.53
C ILE A 211 1.73 9.26 -15.12
N GLN A 212 2.65 8.38 -14.70
CA GLN A 212 3.36 8.49 -13.42
C GLN A 212 4.06 9.84 -13.28
N LYS A 213 4.73 10.32 -14.33
CA LYS A 213 5.40 11.64 -14.35
C LYS A 213 4.41 12.79 -14.20
N LYS A 214 3.22 12.68 -14.80
CA LYS A 214 2.13 13.67 -14.67
C LYS A 214 1.54 13.64 -13.26
N LEU A 215 1.16 12.47 -12.76
CA LEU A 215 0.60 12.27 -11.41
C LEU A 215 1.55 12.73 -10.31
N ARG A 216 2.87 12.54 -10.47
CA ARG A 216 3.89 13.01 -9.52
C ARG A 216 3.79 14.50 -9.19
N ARG A 217 3.28 15.34 -10.11
CA ARG A 217 3.08 16.78 -9.88
C ARG A 217 1.97 17.07 -8.86
N PHE A 218 1.00 16.17 -8.76
CA PHE A 218 -0.16 16.27 -7.84
C PHE A 218 0.06 15.50 -6.55
N LEU A 219 0.86 14.42 -6.59
CA LEU A 219 1.27 13.59 -5.45
C LEU A 219 2.35 14.26 -4.59
N SER A 220 2.03 15.46 -4.09
CA SER A 220 2.89 16.15 -3.13
C SER A 220 3.05 15.35 -1.83
N VAL A 221 4.13 15.62 -1.09
CA VAL A 221 4.38 14.99 0.21
C VAL A 221 3.15 15.15 1.12
N GLY A 222 2.55 14.02 1.52
CA GLY A 222 1.40 13.97 2.42
C GLY A 222 0.03 13.90 1.74
N THR A 223 -0.03 14.00 0.41
CA THR A 223 -1.29 13.79 -0.33
C THR A 223 -1.89 12.43 -0.02
N ILE A 224 -3.19 12.38 0.17
CA ILE A 224 -3.99 11.17 0.36
C ILE A 224 -4.61 10.83 -0.99
N LEU A 225 -4.44 9.59 -1.46
CA LEU A 225 -5.14 9.12 -2.65
C LEU A 225 -6.51 8.58 -2.27
N VAL A 226 -7.52 8.89 -3.08
CA VAL A 226 -8.90 8.45 -2.91
C VAL A 226 -9.29 7.62 -4.13
N GLY A 227 -10.11 6.58 -3.95
CA GLY A 227 -10.70 5.81 -5.04
C GLY A 227 -11.66 4.73 -4.53
N HIS A 228 -12.11 3.85 -5.42
CA HIS A 228 -13.00 2.74 -5.09
C HIS A 228 -12.44 1.43 -5.65
N GLY A 229 -12.00 0.51 -4.79
CA GLY A 229 -11.18 -0.62 -5.23
C GLY A 229 -9.79 -0.16 -5.71
N LEU A 230 -9.28 0.91 -5.08
CA LEU A 230 -8.15 1.74 -5.52
C LEU A 230 -6.84 0.95 -5.73
N HIS A 231 -6.69 -0.21 -5.08
CA HIS A 231 -5.54 -1.09 -5.29
C HIS A 231 -5.41 -1.58 -6.74
N ASN A 232 -6.52 -1.75 -7.46
CA ASN A 232 -6.50 -2.15 -8.87
C ASN A 232 -5.90 -1.05 -9.74
N ASP A 233 -6.31 0.21 -9.51
CA ASP A 233 -5.78 1.39 -10.21
C ASP A 233 -4.29 1.57 -9.95
N LEU A 234 -3.89 1.50 -8.68
CA LEU A 234 -2.49 1.63 -8.28
C LEU A 234 -1.60 0.53 -8.88
N GLN A 235 -2.15 -0.67 -9.06
CA GLN A 235 -1.44 -1.77 -9.68
C GLN A 235 -1.13 -1.51 -11.16
N VAL A 236 -2.12 -1.07 -11.95
CA VAL A 236 -1.91 -0.77 -13.39
C VAL A 236 -1.15 0.53 -13.62
N LEU A 237 -1.27 1.50 -12.71
CA LEU A 237 -0.44 2.71 -12.69
C LEU A 237 1.00 2.42 -12.25
N ARG A 238 1.25 1.25 -11.64
CA ARG A 238 2.52 0.86 -11.00
C ARG A 238 2.97 1.92 -9.98
N ILE A 239 2.04 2.38 -9.13
CA ILE A 239 2.29 3.38 -8.09
C ILE A 239 2.07 2.75 -6.71
N ASP A 240 3.06 2.85 -5.83
CA ASP A 240 2.92 2.50 -4.41
C ASP A 240 2.83 3.79 -3.58
N HIS A 241 1.68 3.97 -2.94
CA HIS A 241 1.36 5.16 -2.16
C HIS A 241 0.79 4.78 -0.79
N ALA A 242 1.42 5.26 0.27
CA ALA A 242 1.12 4.81 1.63
C ALA A 242 -0.22 5.32 2.18
N ARG A 243 -0.64 6.53 1.82
CA ARG A 243 -1.83 7.19 2.38
C ARG A 243 -2.98 7.11 1.40
N VAL A 244 -3.84 6.12 1.59
CA VAL A 244 -4.97 5.83 0.70
C VAL A 244 -6.28 5.81 1.47
N ILE A 245 -7.34 6.23 0.81
CA ILE A 245 -8.73 6.04 1.22
C ILE A 245 -9.38 5.22 0.11
N ASP A 246 -9.71 3.97 0.41
CA ASP A 246 -10.47 3.10 -0.48
C ASP A 246 -11.92 3.11 -0.01
N THR A 247 -12.80 3.75 -0.78
CA THR A 247 -14.23 3.84 -0.42
C THR A 247 -14.89 2.47 -0.33
N SER A 248 -14.36 1.44 -1.01
CA SER A 248 -14.87 0.06 -0.88
C SER A 248 -14.52 -0.60 0.47
N TYR A 249 -13.55 -0.05 1.22
CA TYR A 249 -13.14 -0.54 2.55
C TYR A 249 -13.64 0.38 3.67
N VAL A 250 -13.90 1.64 3.35
CA VAL A 250 -14.43 2.62 4.31
C VAL A 250 -15.91 2.38 4.57
N PHE A 251 -16.69 2.13 3.52
CA PHE A 251 -18.13 1.98 3.62
C PHE A 251 -18.51 0.49 3.69
N GLU A 252 -19.23 0.10 4.73
CA GLU A 252 -19.65 -1.28 4.99
C GLU A 252 -21.18 -1.36 5.03
N PHE A 253 -21.75 -2.48 4.59
CA PHE A 253 -23.17 -2.75 4.79
C PHE A 253 -23.46 -3.11 6.25
N VAL A 254 -24.53 -2.56 6.79
CA VAL A 254 -25.04 -2.98 8.10
C VAL A 254 -25.47 -4.45 8.01
N ASP A 255 -25.08 -5.24 9.02
CA ASP A 255 -25.41 -6.66 9.17
C ASP A 255 -24.97 -7.58 8.02
N ALA A 256 -24.02 -7.16 7.18
CA ALA A 256 -23.43 -7.99 6.13
C ALA A 256 -22.02 -8.48 6.49
N PRO A 257 -21.57 -9.62 5.94
CA PRO A 257 -20.16 -10.03 6.04
C PRO A 257 -19.24 -8.95 5.46
N LYS A 258 -18.13 -8.63 6.14
CA LYS A 258 -17.14 -7.64 5.66
C LYS A 258 -16.55 -7.94 4.28
N THR A 259 -16.66 -9.18 3.82
CA THR A 259 -16.27 -9.60 2.47
C THR A 259 -17.17 -9.00 1.38
N GLN A 260 -18.38 -8.58 1.72
CA GLN A 260 -19.33 -7.97 0.80
C GLN A 260 -19.10 -6.46 0.76
N ARG A 261 -18.61 -5.98 -0.38
CA ARG A 261 -18.31 -4.56 -0.58
C ARG A 261 -19.40 -3.89 -1.43
N PRO A 262 -19.91 -2.72 -1.02
CA PRO A 262 -20.84 -1.96 -1.85
C PRO A 262 -20.15 -1.50 -3.13
N SER A 263 -20.86 -1.52 -4.27
CA SER A 263 -20.36 -0.90 -5.50
C SER A 263 -20.37 0.63 -5.39
N LEU A 264 -19.53 1.31 -6.17
CA LEU A 264 -19.50 2.77 -6.21
C LEU A 264 -20.88 3.38 -6.53
N ASN A 265 -21.64 2.80 -7.47
CA ASN A 265 -22.97 3.30 -7.81
C ASN A 265 -23.95 3.18 -6.63
N ASN A 266 -23.92 2.03 -5.94
CA ASN A 266 -24.75 1.79 -4.76
C ASN A 266 -24.38 2.74 -3.60
N LEU A 267 -23.08 2.98 -3.40
CA LEU A 267 -22.60 3.96 -2.42
C LEU A 267 -23.13 5.36 -2.72
N CYS A 268 -23.02 5.82 -3.97
CA CYS A 268 -23.52 7.14 -4.34
C CYS A 268 -25.04 7.23 -4.21
N LYS A 269 -25.79 6.20 -4.63
CA LYS A 269 -27.24 6.17 -4.48
C LYS A 269 -27.64 6.26 -3.01
N SER A 270 -26.97 5.52 -2.13
CA SER A 270 -27.29 5.51 -0.70
C SER A 270 -26.82 6.75 0.07
N VAL A 271 -25.61 7.26 -0.21
CA VAL A 271 -24.98 8.32 0.60
C VAL A 271 -25.23 9.72 0.02
N LEU A 272 -25.29 9.83 -1.31
CA LEU A 272 -25.44 11.09 -2.03
C LEU A 272 -26.85 11.27 -2.62
N GLY A 273 -27.68 10.22 -2.66
CA GLY A 273 -28.99 10.24 -3.31
C GLY A 273 -28.90 10.36 -4.84
N GLN A 274 -27.76 10.00 -5.42
CA GLN A 274 -27.47 10.17 -6.85
C GLN A 274 -26.76 8.93 -7.37
N GLU A 275 -27.12 8.50 -8.57
CA GLU A 275 -26.38 7.46 -9.28
C GLU A 275 -25.15 8.08 -9.96
N VAL A 276 -24.06 7.31 -10.06
CA VAL A 276 -22.86 7.73 -10.81
C VAL A 276 -23.13 7.67 -12.31
N ARG A 277 -23.88 6.65 -12.73
CA ARG A 277 -24.24 6.35 -14.12
C ARG A 277 -25.53 5.55 -14.18
N MET A 278 -26.22 5.65 -15.31
CA MET A 278 -27.41 4.84 -15.62
C MET A 278 -27.03 3.37 -15.80
N ASP A 279 -27.96 2.45 -15.55
CA ASP A 279 -27.73 1.03 -15.78
C ASP A 279 -27.40 0.75 -17.25
N GLY A 280 -26.34 -0.04 -17.48
CA GLY A 280 -25.83 -0.38 -18.80
C GLY A 280 -24.98 0.70 -19.48
N ALA A 281 -24.83 1.88 -18.88
CA ALA A 281 -23.89 2.87 -19.38
C ALA A 281 -22.44 2.46 -19.09
N ALA A 282 -21.57 2.67 -20.07
CA ALA A 282 -20.13 2.47 -19.90
C ALA A 282 -19.58 3.36 -18.78
N HIS A 283 -18.52 2.89 -18.15
CA HIS A 283 -17.79 3.59 -17.12
C HIS A 283 -17.04 4.80 -17.66
N ASN A 284 -16.76 5.74 -16.75
CA ASN A 284 -15.90 6.86 -17.04
C ASN A 284 -15.10 7.22 -15.79
N CYS A 285 -13.81 6.91 -15.85
CA CYS A 285 -12.87 7.15 -14.76
C CYS A 285 -12.89 8.57 -14.16
N VAL A 286 -13.22 9.63 -14.91
CA VAL A 286 -13.32 10.98 -14.33
C VAL A 286 -14.56 11.11 -13.44
N HIS A 287 -15.70 10.56 -13.88
CA HIS A 287 -16.93 10.55 -13.10
C HIS A 287 -16.79 9.66 -11.86
N ASP A 288 -16.13 8.52 -12.01
CA ASP A 288 -15.89 7.57 -10.93
C ASP A 288 -14.94 8.16 -9.87
N ALA A 289 -13.83 8.79 -10.30
CA ALA A 289 -12.94 9.52 -9.39
C ALA A 289 -13.69 10.66 -8.66
N ALA A 290 -14.54 11.41 -9.36
CA ALA A 290 -15.37 12.45 -8.75
C ALA A 290 -16.41 11.90 -7.77
N ALA A 291 -17.04 10.78 -8.09
CA ALA A 291 -17.99 10.09 -7.22
C ALA A 291 -17.31 9.61 -5.92
N ALA A 292 -16.15 8.96 -6.03
CA ALA A 292 -15.35 8.55 -4.87
C ALA A 292 -14.92 9.75 -4.01
N MET A 293 -14.50 10.87 -4.62
CA MET A 293 -14.19 12.11 -3.89
C MET A 293 -15.43 12.65 -3.16
N LYS A 294 -16.59 12.74 -3.84
CA LYS A 294 -17.85 13.21 -3.22
C LYS A 294 -18.25 12.37 -2.01
N LEU A 295 -18.10 11.04 -2.08
CA LEU A 295 -18.36 10.14 -0.96
C LEU A 295 -17.44 10.43 0.24
N VAL A 296 -16.14 10.62 -0.03
CA VAL A 296 -15.17 10.98 1.01
C VAL A 296 -15.47 12.34 1.62
N LEU A 297 -15.79 13.34 0.81
CA LEU A 297 -16.19 14.67 1.31
C LEU A 297 -17.46 14.60 2.15
N ALA A 298 -18.47 13.81 1.75
CA ALA A 298 -19.66 13.59 2.55
C ALA A 298 -19.33 12.97 3.92
N ALA A 299 -18.43 11.98 3.97
CA ALA A 299 -17.98 11.39 5.24
C ALA A 299 -17.16 12.37 6.10
N VAL A 300 -16.34 13.23 5.48
CA VAL A 300 -15.49 14.21 6.18
C VAL A 300 -16.29 15.41 6.72
N GLU A 301 -17.18 15.97 5.90
CA GLU A 301 -17.87 17.23 6.20
C GLU A 301 -19.19 17.03 6.94
N LYS A 302 -19.97 16.04 6.53
CA LYS A 302 -21.32 15.80 7.08
C LYS A 302 -21.32 14.77 8.21
N GLY A 303 -20.16 14.17 8.50
CA GLY A 303 -20.05 13.03 9.41
C GLY A 303 -20.90 11.85 8.94
N ALA A 304 -21.09 11.70 7.62
CA ALA A 304 -21.93 10.64 7.05
C ALA A 304 -21.50 9.28 7.62
N ALA A 305 -22.49 8.49 8.04
CA ALA A 305 -22.23 7.17 8.57
C ALA A 305 -21.51 6.33 7.49
N THR A 306 -20.41 5.71 7.88
CA THR A 306 -19.70 4.76 7.03
C THR A 306 -20.44 3.41 6.95
N LEU A 307 -21.47 3.23 7.78
CA LEU A 307 -22.37 2.09 7.75
C LEU A 307 -23.58 2.41 6.88
N ILE A 308 -23.84 1.56 5.89
CA ILE A 308 -24.88 1.74 4.89
C ILE A 308 -25.92 0.64 5.04
N GLN A 309 -27.19 1.02 5.08
CA GLN A 309 -28.29 0.06 5.02
C GLN A 309 -28.46 -0.41 3.57
N PRO A 310 -28.28 -1.71 3.26
CA PRO A 310 -28.52 -2.20 1.91
C PRO A 310 -30.01 -2.03 1.57
N THR A 311 -30.32 -1.41 0.43
CA THR A 311 -31.71 -1.36 -0.05
C THR A 311 -32.12 -2.72 -0.62
N GLU A 312 -33.42 -2.99 -0.68
CA GLU A 312 -33.95 -4.23 -1.27
C GLU A 312 -33.45 -4.41 -2.72
N GLU A 313 -33.45 -3.33 -3.51
CA GLU A 313 -32.91 -3.32 -4.88
C GLU A 313 -31.45 -3.76 -4.93
N MET A 314 -30.64 -3.32 -3.97
CA MET A 314 -29.22 -3.66 -3.90
C MET A 314 -29.01 -5.13 -3.53
N MET A 315 -29.81 -5.66 -2.60
CA MET A 315 -29.76 -7.08 -2.23
C MET A 315 -30.18 -7.97 -3.39
N VAL A 316 -31.24 -7.60 -4.12
CA VAL A 316 -31.70 -8.31 -5.32
C VAL A 316 -30.65 -8.27 -6.43
N ALA A 317 -30.05 -7.10 -6.69
CA ALA A 317 -29.00 -6.96 -7.69
C ALA A 317 -27.75 -7.78 -7.34
N GLU A 318 -27.35 -7.81 -6.07
CA GLU A 318 -26.21 -8.61 -5.63
C GLU A 318 -26.51 -10.10 -5.72
N LYS A 319 -27.72 -10.54 -5.33
CA LYS A 319 -28.17 -11.93 -5.52
C LYS A 319 -28.10 -12.34 -6.98
N ARG A 320 -28.62 -11.52 -7.90
CA ARG A 320 -28.53 -11.76 -9.36
C ARG A 320 -27.08 -11.85 -9.84
N ARG A 321 -26.19 -10.99 -9.34
CA ARG A 321 -24.75 -11.07 -9.67
C ARG A 321 -24.11 -12.34 -9.13
N GLN A 322 -24.49 -12.77 -7.94
CA GLN A 322 -24.00 -14.02 -7.35
C GLN A 322 -24.49 -15.24 -8.16
N GLU A 323 -25.75 -15.25 -8.55
CA GLU A 323 -26.33 -16.28 -9.44
C GLU A 323 -25.63 -16.30 -10.80
N ALA A 324 -25.40 -15.14 -11.42
CA ALA A 324 -24.66 -15.05 -12.69
C ALA A 324 -23.20 -15.51 -12.56
N ARG A 325 -22.53 -15.21 -11.42
CA ARG A 325 -21.18 -15.72 -11.14
C ARG A 325 -21.16 -17.24 -10.94
N GLN A 326 -22.17 -17.79 -10.27
CA GLN A 326 -22.33 -19.23 -10.12
C GLN A 326 -22.56 -19.88 -11.49
N GLU A 327 -23.44 -19.31 -12.32
CA GLU A 327 -23.71 -19.83 -13.65
C GLU A 327 -22.47 -19.80 -14.55
N ALA A 328 -21.74 -18.67 -14.59
CA ALA A 328 -20.48 -18.58 -15.33
C ALA A 328 -19.42 -19.56 -14.79
N GLY A 329 -19.38 -19.76 -13.46
CA GLY A 329 -18.48 -20.71 -12.81
C GLY A 329 -18.72 -22.17 -13.21
N LYS A 330 -19.91 -22.54 -13.70
CA LYS A 330 -20.18 -23.92 -14.15
C LYS A 330 -19.30 -24.35 -15.32
N ALA A 331 -18.89 -23.42 -16.18
CA ALA A 331 -17.99 -23.67 -17.31
C ALA A 331 -16.51 -23.42 -16.98
N GLN A 332 -16.15 -23.24 -15.69
CA GLN A 332 -14.80 -22.88 -15.27
C GLN A 332 -14.20 -23.89 -14.30
N LEU A 333 -12.91 -24.20 -14.50
CA LEU A 333 -12.07 -24.91 -13.53
C LEU A 333 -10.99 -23.98 -12.98
N PHE A 334 -10.59 -24.23 -11.73
CA PHE A 334 -9.54 -23.49 -11.06
C PHE A 334 -8.35 -24.38 -10.74
N LEU A 335 -7.21 -24.05 -11.33
CA LEU A 335 -5.94 -24.70 -11.04
C LEU A 335 -5.22 -23.91 -9.95
N HIS A 336 -4.82 -24.57 -8.87
CA HIS A 336 -4.07 -23.94 -7.79
C HIS A 336 -2.92 -24.79 -7.30
N LYS A 337 -2.02 -24.15 -6.55
CA LYS A 337 -0.72 -24.71 -6.15
C LYS A 337 0.18 -25.11 -7.33
N ILE A 338 0.13 -24.35 -8.43
CA ILE A 338 1.02 -24.55 -9.58
C ILE A 338 2.42 -24.06 -9.21
N PRO A 339 3.47 -24.89 -9.25
CA PRO A 339 4.83 -24.42 -8.99
C PRO A 339 5.23 -23.31 -9.98
N HIS A 340 5.85 -22.25 -9.48
CA HIS A 340 6.21 -21.05 -10.26
C HIS A 340 7.17 -21.29 -11.44
N ASP A 341 7.84 -22.44 -11.45
CA ASP A 341 8.77 -22.89 -12.49
C ASP A 341 8.10 -23.71 -13.60
N VAL A 342 6.79 -23.98 -13.49
CA VAL A 342 6.01 -24.64 -14.54
C VAL A 342 5.65 -23.61 -15.62
N PRO A 343 6.10 -23.79 -16.88
CA PRO A 343 5.69 -22.95 -17.99
C PRO A 343 4.17 -23.07 -18.24
N SER A 344 3.52 -21.97 -18.60
CA SER A 344 2.07 -21.95 -18.85
C SER A 344 1.65 -22.88 -19.99
N GLU A 345 2.52 -23.08 -20.98
CA GLU A 345 2.29 -23.95 -22.14
C GLU A 345 2.14 -25.41 -21.71
N GLU A 346 2.83 -25.83 -20.65
CA GLU A 346 2.78 -27.20 -20.15
C GLU A 346 1.50 -27.49 -19.37
N LEU A 347 0.80 -26.47 -18.87
CA LEU A 347 -0.48 -26.64 -18.16
C LEU A 347 -1.59 -27.17 -19.07
N HIS A 348 -1.46 -27.01 -20.39
CA HIS A 348 -2.37 -27.64 -21.35
C HIS A 348 -2.35 -29.17 -21.26
N GLY A 349 -1.29 -29.78 -20.73
CA GLY A 349 -1.21 -31.23 -20.52
C GLY A 349 -2.00 -31.75 -19.30
N VAL A 350 -2.58 -30.87 -18.48
CA VAL A 350 -3.33 -31.25 -17.27
C VAL A 350 -4.76 -31.65 -17.61
N LEU A 351 -5.37 -30.96 -18.57
CA LEU A 351 -6.79 -31.07 -18.89
C LEU A 351 -6.94 -31.40 -20.38
N SER A 352 -7.88 -32.30 -20.67
CA SER A 352 -8.34 -32.56 -22.04
C SER A 352 -9.41 -31.54 -22.45
N GLY A 353 -9.47 -31.22 -23.75
CA GLY A 353 -10.52 -30.39 -24.33
C GLY A 353 -10.01 -29.05 -24.86
N ASN A 354 -10.91 -28.27 -25.47
CA ASN A 354 -10.63 -26.92 -25.91
C ASN A 354 -11.02 -25.95 -24.80
N PHE A 355 -10.05 -25.18 -24.31
CA PHE A 355 -10.27 -24.21 -23.24
C PHE A 355 -9.32 -23.03 -23.40
N THR A 356 -9.67 -21.91 -22.78
CA THR A 356 -8.75 -20.79 -22.57
C THR A 356 -8.18 -20.84 -21.16
N LEU A 357 -6.87 -20.65 -21.05
CA LEU A 357 -6.14 -20.71 -19.78
C LEU A 357 -5.64 -19.31 -19.39
N VAL A 358 -6.09 -18.81 -18.23
CA VAL A 358 -5.64 -17.53 -17.68
C VAL A 358 -4.82 -17.78 -16.41
N VAL A 359 -3.49 -17.70 -16.54
CA VAL A 359 -2.57 -17.92 -15.41
C VAL A 359 -2.34 -16.60 -14.64
N LYS A 360 -2.57 -16.64 -13.33
CA LYS A 360 -2.24 -15.58 -12.39
C LYS A 360 -0.93 -15.92 -11.66
N PRO A 361 0.14 -15.14 -11.85
CA PRO A 361 1.41 -15.38 -11.19
C PRO A 361 1.30 -15.18 -9.67
N PRO A 362 2.19 -15.81 -8.87
CA PRO A 362 2.17 -15.68 -7.42
C PRO A 362 2.40 -14.23 -7.01
N LYS A 363 1.53 -13.69 -6.14
CA LYS A 363 1.70 -12.33 -5.59
C LYS A 363 3.06 -12.12 -4.91
N THR A 364 3.66 -13.16 -4.32
CA THR A 364 5.00 -13.11 -3.70
C THR A 364 5.62 -14.51 -3.52
N GLY A 365 6.40 -14.98 -4.52
CA GLY A 365 7.29 -16.14 -4.36
C GLY A 365 6.64 -17.44 -3.85
N GLY A 366 5.39 -17.70 -4.25
CA GLY A 366 4.61 -18.88 -3.92
C GLY A 366 4.18 -19.63 -5.18
N TYR A 367 3.04 -20.32 -5.09
CA TYR A 367 2.44 -21.01 -6.22
C TYR A 367 1.62 -20.06 -7.11
N SER A 368 1.63 -20.28 -8.42
CA SER A 368 0.70 -19.68 -9.37
C SER A 368 -0.69 -20.33 -9.22
N THR A 369 -1.70 -19.63 -9.73
CA THR A 369 -3.06 -20.15 -9.90
C THR A 369 -3.50 -19.89 -11.33
N ALA A 370 -4.40 -20.68 -11.89
CA ALA A 370 -4.97 -20.42 -13.21
C ALA A 370 -6.48 -20.66 -13.20
N VAL A 371 -7.21 -19.90 -14.01
CA VAL A 371 -8.62 -20.17 -14.33
C VAL A 371 -8.65 -20.75 -15.73
N VAL A 372 -9.43 -21.81 -15.91
CA VAL A 372 -9.62 -22.49 -17.19
C VAL A 372 -11.07 -22.33 -17.57
N ASP A 373 -11.32 -21.66 -18.69
CA ASP A 373 -12.66 -21.42 -19.21
C ASP A 373 -12.93 -22.38 -20.37
N PHE A 374 -14.01 -23.15 -20.26
CA PHE A 374 -14.51 -24.04 -21.29
C PHE A 374 -15.67 -23.40 -22.05
N SER A 375 -15.98 -23.93 -23.22
CA SER A 375 -17.09 -23.41 -24.04
C SER A 375 -18.46 -23.73 -23.43
N SER A 376 -18.52 -24.75 -22.58
CA SER A 376 -19.75 -25.22 -21.92
C SER A 376 -19.49 -25.82 -20.53
N PRO A 377 -20.49 -25.80 -19.63
CA PRO A 377 -20.43 -26.55 -18.37
C PRO A 377 -20.16 -28.05 -18.55
N GLU A 378 -20.67 -28.65 -19.62
CA GLU A 378 -20.50 -30.07 -19.93
C GLU A 378 -19.02 -30.39 -20.21
N GLU A 379 -18.36 -29.58 -21.05
CA GLU A 379 -16.93 -29.72 -21.33
C GLU A 379 -16.07 -29.51 -20.08
N ALA A 380 -16.41 -28.54 -19.22
CA ALA A 380 -15.70 -28.32 -17.96
C ALA A 380 -15.83 -29.50 -17.00
N ASN A 381 -17.03 -30.08 -16.91
CA ASN A 381 -17.29 -31.26 -16.10
C ASN A 381 -16.55 -32.48 -16.66
N GLU A 382 -16.62 -32.74 -17.97
CA GLU A 382 -15.89 -33.83 -18.61
C GLU A 382 -14.38 -33.70 -18.38
N ALA A 383 -13.83 -32.49 -18.55
CA ALA A 383 -12.42 -32.24 -18.30
C ALA A 383 -12.03 -32.50 -16.84
N PHE A 384 -12.87 -32.13 -15.86
CA PHE A 384 -12.64 -32.43 -14.45
C PHE A 384 -12.74 -33.93 -14.14
N GLU A 385 -13.71 -34.64 -14.74
CA GLU A 385 -13.87 -36.07 -14.55
C GLU A 385 -12.67 -36.86 -15.12
N ASN A 386 -12.12 -36.41 -16.25
CA ASN A 386 -10.93 -37.01 -16.88
C ASN A 386 -9.61 -36.76 -16.12
N VAL A 387 -9.58 -35.85 -15.14
CA VAL A 387 -8.40 -35.71 -14.27
C VAL A 387 -8.28 -36.93 -13.37
N GLU A 388 -7.13 -37.60 -13.44
CA GLU A 388 -6.79 -38.69 -12.52
C GLU A 388 -6.66 -38.20 -11.08
N GLY A 389 -7.22 -38.97 -10.14
CA GLY A 389 -7.12 -38.72 -8.69
C GLY A 389 -8.49 -38.65 -8.00
N ASP A 390 -8.47 -38.91 -6.69
CA ASP A 390 -9.69 -38.91 -5.88
C ASP A 390 -10.28 -37.49 -5.76
N VAL A 391 -11.62 -37.42 -5.80
CA VAL A 391 -12.35 -36.18 -5.56
C VAL A 391 -12.37 -35.89 -4.06
N ALA A 392 -11.68 -34.83 -3.65
CA ALA A 392 -11.77 -34.26 -2.32
C ALA A 392 -12.63 -32.98 -2.35
N LYS A 393 -13.11 -32.53 -1.19
CA LYS A 393 -13.69 -31.19 -1.04
C LYS A 393 -12.66 -30.25 -0.44
N ASP A 394 -12.60 -29.02 -0.94
CA ASP A 394 -11.77 -27.98 -0.32
C ASP A 394 -12.43 -27.38 0.93
N LYS A 395 -11.82 -26.35 1.53
CA LYS A 395 -12.35 -25.70 2.75
C LYS A 395 -13.71 -25.00 2.55
N SER A 396 -14.07 -24.70 1.31
CA SER A 396 -15.36 -24.13 0.90
C SER A 396 -16.36 -25.20 0.45
N GLY A 397 -15.99 -26.48 0.53
CA GLY A 397 -16.83 -27.61 0.10
C GLY A 397 -16.81 -27.87 -1.40
N LEU A 398 -15.98 -27.17 -2.18
CA LEU A 398 -15.90 -27.32 -3.64
C LEU A 398 -15.11 -28.58 -4.03
N PRO A 399 -15.58 -29.37 -5.01
CA PRO A 399 -14.86 -30.54 -5.52
C PRO A 399 -13.49 -30.17 -6.08
N GLN A 400 -12.44 -30.90 -5.70
CA GLN A 400 -11.09 -30.78 -6.23
C GLN A 400 -10.39 -32.14 -6.36
N LYS A 401 -9.54 -32.28 -7.36
CA LYS A 401 -8.64 -33.43 -7.57
C LYS A 401 -7.20 -32.94 -7.55
N LYS A 402 -6.27 -33.80 -7.10
CA LYS A 402 -4.83 -33.54 -7.18
C LYS A 402 -4.28 -34.16 -8.45
N ALA A 403 -3.97 -33.33 -9.44
CA ALA A 403 -3.39 -33.76 -10.71
C ALA A 403 -1.86 -33.83 -10.64
N VAL A 404 -1.25 -34.79 -11.32
CA VAL A 404 0.20 -34.90 -11.51
C VAL A 404 0.52 -34.65 -12.98
N LEU A 405 1.20 -33.54 -13.27
CA LEU A 405 1.65 -33.16 -14.60
C LEU A 405 3.10 -33.62 -14.81
N LYS A 406 3.35 -34.38 -15.88
CA LYS A 406 4.71 -34.70 -16.32
C LYS A 406 5.18 -33.59 -17.27
N LEU A 407 6.21 -32.87 -16.85
CA LEU A 407 6.77 -31.79 -17.62
C LEU A 407 7.60 -32.31 -18.80
N SER A 408 7.81 -31.47 -19.81
CA SER A 408 8.68 -31.74 -20.96
C SER A 408 10.12 -32.06 -20.54
N SER A 409 10.54 -31.53 -19.38
CA SER A 409 11.82 -31.83 -18.73
C SER A 409 11.92 -33.23 -18.11
N GLY A 410 10.81 -33.98 -18.06
CA GLY A 410 10.69 -35.28 -17.38
C GLY A 410 10.37 -35.19 -15.89
N LEU A 411 10.38 -33.99 -15.30
CA LEU A 411 9.98 -33.78 -13.90
C LEU A 411 8.46 -33.92 -13.74
N ALA A 412 8.01 -34.56 -12.66
CA ALA A 412 6.60 -34.61 -12.30
C ALA A 412 6.27 -33.53 -11.26
N VAL A 413 5.25 -32.72 -11.53
CA VAL A 413 4.75 -31.68 -10.62
C VAL A 413 3.31 -31.97 -10.24
N SER A 414 2.94 -31.73 -8.99
CA SER A 414 1.56 -31.87 -8.54
C SER A 414 0.88 -30.51 -8.40
N LEU A 415 -0.35 -30.41 -8.87
CA LEU A 415 -1.22 -29.25 -8.70
C LEU A 415 -2.65 -29.72 -8.35
N PHE A 416 -3.54 -28.79 -8.03
CA PHE A 416 -4.94 -29.11 -7.76
C PHE A 416 -5.84 -28.51 -8.84
N VAL A 417 -6.77 -29.30 -9.35
CA VAL A 417 -7.86 -28.87 -10.23
C VAL A 417 -9.13 -28.85 -9.40
N ARG A 418 -9.85 -27.73 -9.38
CA ARG A 418 -11.06 -27.53 -8.55
C ARG A 418 -12.21 -27.01 -9.40
N LYS A 419 -13.43 -27.52 -9.19
CA LYS A 419 -14.65 -26.93 -9.78
C LYS A 419 -14.97 -25.58 -9.13
N MET A 420 -15.46 -24.62 -9.91
CA MET A 420 -15.81 -23.29 -9.38
C MET A 420 -17.19 -23.24 -8.69
N VAL A 421 -17.99 -24.27 -8.88
CA VAL A 421 -19.32 -24.47 -8.28
C VAL A 421 -19.42 -25.85 -7.61
N GLN A 422 -20.43 -26.02 -6.75
CA GLN A 422 -20.78 -27.34 -6.23
C GLN A 422 -21.54 -28.16 -7.30
N ASP A 423 -21.45 -29.48 -7.23
CA ASP A 423 -22.28 -30.34 -8.08
C ASP A 423 -23.74 -30.28 -7.60
N ASP A 424 -24.64 -29.84 -8.47
CA ASP A 424 -26.08 -29.92 -8.27
C ASP A 424 -26.55 -31.37 -8.45
N SER A 425 -26.12 -32.30 -7.57
CA SER A 425 -26.77 -33.61 -7.51
C SER A 425 -28.01 -33.50 -6.63
N PRO A 426 -29.23 -33.73 -7.15
CA PRO A 426 -30.40 -33.85 -6.31
C PRO A 426 -30.22 -35.10 -5.46
N CYS A 427 -29.96 -34.93 -4.17
CA CYS A 427 -30.14 -36.02 -3.23
C CYS A 427 -31.64 -36.35 -3.25
N GLU A 428 -32.00 -37.49 -3.83
CA GLU A 428 -33.32 -38.12 -3.69
C GLU A 428 -33.54 -38.47 -2.21
N ILE A 429 -33.78 -37.46 -1.38
CA ILE A 429 -34.46 -37.64 -0.11
C ILE A 429 -35.92 -37.40 -0.44
N SER A 430 -36.71 -38.45 -0.23
CA SER A 430 -38.14 -38.48 -0.53
C SER A 430 -38.82 -37.17 -0.15
N THR A 431 -39.61 -36.65 -1.08
CA THR A 431 -40.41 -35.41 -0.99
C THR A 431 -41.52 -35.47 0.07
N SER A 432 -41.41 -36.33 1.08
CA SER A 432 -42.39 -36.48 2.16
C SER A 432 -41.91 -36.04 3.55
N GLU A 433 -40.61 -35.84 3.77
CA GLU A 433 -40.10 -35.40 5.10
C GLU A 433 -39.79 -33.91 5.19
N ARG A 434 -39.43 -33.25 4.08
CA ARG A 434 -39.10 -31.81 4.08
C ARG A 434 -40.32 -30.89 4.22
N ALA A 435 -41.49 -31.35 3.77
CA ALA A 435 -42.76 -30.63 3.91
C ALA A 435 -43.41 -30.77 5.30
N ARG A 436 -42.90 -31.65 6.19
CA ARG A 436 -43.37 -31.75 7.58
C ARG A 436 -42.44 -31.08 8.60
N ALA A 437 -41.24 -30.70 8.18
CA ALA A 437 -40.29 -29.98 9.03
C ALA A 437 -40.52 -28.45 9.05
N GLU A 438 -41.26 -27.90 8.09
CA GLU A 438 -41.44 -26.44 7.93
C GLU A 438 -42.71 -25.87 8.61
N GLU A 439 -43.58 -26.70 9.20
CA GLU A 439 -44.77 -26.23 9.95
C GLU A 439 -44.66 -26.34 11.49
N ASN A 440 -43.55 -26.84 12.04
CA ASN A 440 -43.40 -27.03 13.50
C ASN A 440 -42.30 -26.19 14.18
N ASN A 441 -41.83 -25.10 13.55
CA ASN A 441 -40.87 -24.20 14.20
C ASN A 441 -41.32 -22.73 14.21
N VAL A 442 -42.53 -22.53 14.71
CA VAL A 442 -43.04 -21.25 15.23
C VAL A 442 -43.33 -21.47 16.71
N SER A 443 -42.33 -21.22 17.56
CA SER A 443 -42.42 -20.91 19.01
C SER A 443 -41.25 -21.52 19.81
N SER A 444 -40.02 -21.11 19.48
CA SER A 444 -38.88 -21.17 20.40
C SER A 444 -37.84 -20.11 20.04
N LYS A 445 -38.28 -18.85 20.00
CA LYS A 445 -37.42 -17.67 20.10
C LYS A 445 -37.03 -17.49 21.57
N ARG A 446 -35.88 -18.08 21.95
CA ARG A 446 -35.02 -17.86 23.15
C ARG A 446 -34.45 -19.22 23.60
N GLN A 447 -33.42 -19.71 22.92
CA GLN A 447 -32.41 -20.65 23.44
C GLN A 447 -31.36 -21.10 22.40
N LYS A 448 -31.49 -20.74 21.12
CA LYS A 448 -30.64 -21.29 20.04
C LYS A 448 -29.33 -20.53 19.72
N THR A 449 -28.84 -19.68 20.62
CA THR A 449 -27.54 -18.99 20.50
C THR A 449 -26.45 -19.57 21.40
N GLU A 450 -26.71 -20.67 22.10
CA GLU A 450 -25.69 -21.41 22.86
C GLU A 450 -25.16 -22.64 22.07
N ASP A 451 -26.00 -23.31 21.25
CA ASP A 451 -25.60 -24.51 20.50
C ASP A 451 -24.61 -24.25 19.34
N GLU A 452 -24.69 -23.14 18.61
CA GLU A 452 -23.71 -22.84 17.54
C GLU A 452 -22.32 -22.47 18.10
N THR A 453 -22.27 -22.00 19.35
CA THR A 453 -21.00 -21.83 20.08
C THR A 453 -20.50 -23.12 20.70
N GLU A 454 -21.35 -24.12 20.95
CA GLU A 454 -20.95 -25.47 21.34
C GLU A 454 -20.30 -26.20 20.16
N GLU A 455 -20.90 -26.18 18.97
CA GLU A 455 -20.39 -26.92 17.80
C GLU A 455 -19.02 -26.39 17.30
N THR A 456 -18.82 -25.07 17.35
CA THR A 456 -17.50 -24.46 17.06
C THR A 456 -16.48 -24.70 18.18
N LYS A 457 -16.91 -24.78 19.44
CA LYS A 457 -16.03 -25.22 20.54
C LYS A 457 -15.66 -26.69 20.38
N GLU A 458 -16.61 -27.57 20.06
CA GLU A 458 -16.40 -29.00 19.80
C GLU A 458 -15.43 -29.22 18.65
N ALA A 459 -15.59 -28.53 17.52
CA ALA A 459 -14.64 -28.62 16.40
C ALA A 459 -13.22 -28.16 16.82
N THR A 460 -13.11 -27.11 17.64
CA THR A 460 -11.83 -26.61 18.13
C THR A 460 -11.20 -27.56 19.16
N VAL A 461 -12.02 -28.22 19.99
CA VAL A 461 -11.60 -29.25 20.96
C VAL A 461 -11.13 -30.50 20.22
N ASN A 462 -11.91 -30.99 19.24
CA ASN A 462 -11.56 -32.15 18.40
C ASN A 462 -10.25 -31.91 17.62
N GLN A 463 -10.04 -30.69 17.09
CA GLN A 463 -8.79 -30.34 16.42
C GLN A 463 -7.61 -30.32 17.40
N ARG A 464 -7.79 -29.75 18.61
CA ARG A 464 -6.75 -29.75 19.66
C ARG A 464 -6.40 -31.17 20.11
N GLU A 465 -7.39 -32.06 20.19
CA GLU A 465 -7.21 -33.44 20.59
C GLU A 465 -6.48 -34.25 19.49
N ALA A 466 -6.86 -34.04 18.22
CA ALA A 466 -6.16 -34.60 17.06
C ALA A 466 -4.75 -34.02 16.83
N ASP A 467 -4.41 -32.88 17.45
CA ASP A 467 -3.05 -32.35 17.44
C ASP A 467 -2.19 -32.96 18.57
N LYS A 468 -2.78 -33.61 19.58
CA LYS A 468 -2.01 -34.32 20.63
C LYS A 468 -1.27 -35.55 20.12
N THR A 469 -1.73 -36.16 19.02
CA THR A 469 -1.06 -37.30 18.36
C THR A 469 0.09 -36.88 17.44
N LYS A 470 0.33 -35.57 17.27
CA LYS A 470 1.23 -35.05 16.22
C LYS A 470 2.46 -34.37 16.79
N LEU A 471 3.60 -34.64 16.15
CA LEU A 471 4.84 -33.88 16.29
C LEU A 471 5.14 -33.11 15.01
N PHE A 472 5.72 -31.92 15.15
CA PHE A 472 6.12 -31.08 14.02
C PHE A 472 7.64 -31.04 13.90
N LEU A 473 8.16 -31.58 12.81
CA LEU A 473 9.57 -31.51 12.46
C LEU A 473 9.78 -30.27 11.57
N HIS A 474 10.64 -29.36 12.00
CA HIS A 474 10.92 -28.13 11.25
C HIS A 474 12.41 -27.82 11.15
N LYS A 475 12.73 -26.98 10.16
CA LYS A 475 14.11 -26.67 9.75
C LYS A 475 14.89 -27.90 9.27
N ILE A 476 14.27 -28.77 8.50
CA ILE A 476 14.94 -29.93 7.92
C ILE A 476 15.67 -29.49 6.64
N PRO A 477 17.00 -29.66 6.53
CA PRO A 477 17.74 -29.27 5.33
C PRO A 477 17.19 -29.96 4.08
N HIS A 478 17.05 -29.24 2.96
CA HIS A 478 16.47 -29.80 1.71
C HIS A 478 17.20 -31.00 1.12
N ASP A 479 18.47 -31.19 1.47
CA ASP A 479 19.34 -32.28 1.05
C ASP A 479 19.15 -33.55 1.89
N VAL A 480 18.30 -33.52 2.91
CA VAL A 480 17.93 -34.69 3.73
C VAL A 480 16.73 -35.39 3.10
N PRO A 481 16.88 -36.63 2.60
CA PRO A 481 15.75 -37.44 2.14
C PRO A 481 14.73 -37.65 3.27
N SER A 482 13.43 -37.57 2.97
CA SER A 482 12.39 -37.75 3.99
C SER A 482 12.41 -39.14 4.63
N GLN A 483 12.95 -40.14 3.93
CA GLN A 483 13.13 -41.51 4.43
C GLN A 483 14.08 -41.56 5.64
N GLU A 484 15.07 -40.67 5.71
CA GLU A 484 16.01 -40.59 6.84
C GLU A 484 15.33 -40.06 8.11
N LEU A 485 14.16 -39.41 8.00
CA LEU A 485 13.42 -38.92 9.17
C LEU A 485 12.85 -40.05 10.03
N HIS A 486 12.70 -41.26 9.47
CA HIS A 486 12.36 -42.45 10.26
C HIS A 486 13.45 -42.81 11.28
N GLY A 487 14.69 -42.33 11.12
CA GLY A 487 15.75 -42.51 12.10
C GLY A 487 15.77 -41.46 13.21
N VAL A 488 14.88 -40.46 13.16
CA VAL A 488 14.84 -39.34 14.12
C VAL A 488 13.91 -39.63 15.29
N LEU A 489 12.80 -40.32 15.02
CA LEU A 489 11.79 -40.69 15.99
C LEU A 489 11.62 -42.20 15.98
N ASN A 490 11.53 -42.80 17.16
CA ASN A 490 11.14 -44.20 17.31
C ASN A 490 9.61 -44.31 17.36
N GLY A 491 9.08 -45.43 16.88
CA GLY A 491 7.65 -45.73 16.91
C GLY A 491 7.03 -45.83 15.51
N ASP A 492 5.81 -46.35 15.45
CA ASP A 492 5.03 -46.40 14.22
C ASP A 492 4.27 -45.09 14.06
N PHE A 493 4.53 -44.40 12.94
CA PHE A 493 3.90 -43.12 12.64
C PHE A 493 3.76 -42.93 11.14
N THR A 494 2.88 -42.00 10.76
CA THR A 494 2.77 -41.51 9.39
C THR A 494 3.48 -40.16 9.23
N LEU A 495 4.10 -39.92 8.09
CA LEU A 495 4.93 -38.75 7.82
C LEU A 495 4.31 -37.90 6.68
N ASP A 496 3.80 -36.71 7.00
CA ASP A 496 3.33 -35.70 6.04
C ASP A 496 4.41 -34.64 5.80
N VAL A 497 5.15 -34.77 4.68
CA VAL A 497 6.24 -33.86 4.32
C VAL A 497 5.70 -32.61 3.61
N LYS A 498 6.00 -31.44 4.17
CA LYS A 498 5.66 -30.13 3.63
C LYS A 498 6.87 -29.53 2.90
N PRO A 499 6.82 -29.37 1.56
CA PRO A 499 7.98 -28.93 0.78
C PRO A 499 8.48 -27.54 1.17
N PRO A 500 9.77 -27.23 0.92
CA PRO A 500 10.37 -25.97 1.32
C PRO A 500 9.71 -24.79 0.59
N LYS A 501 9.42 -23.70 1.31
CA LYS A 501 8.76 -22.51 0.73
C LYS A 501 9.65 -21.75 -0.29
N ARG A 502 10.94 -22.10 -0.42
CA ARG A 502 11.94 -21.45 -1.29
C ARG A 502 12.99 -22.49 -1.72
N LYS A 503 13.52 -22.37 -2.95
CA LYS A 503 14.62 -23.21 -3.47
C LYS A 503 15.85 -23.13 -2.54
N GLY A 504 16.38 -24.28 -2.09
CA GLY A 504 17.48 -24.38 -1.11
C GLY A 504 17.10 -24.06 0.34
N GLY A 505 15.82 -23.85 0.64
CA GLY A 505 15.32 -23.62 2.00
C GLY A 505 15.15 -24.92 2.79
N TYR A 506 14.78 -24.79 4.06
CA TYR A 506 14.40 -25.96 4.86
C TYR A 506 12.98 -26.40 4.54
N TYR A 507 12.73 -27.71 4.55
CA TYR A 507 11.38 -28.27 4.54
C TYR A 507 10.94 -28.61 5.96
N ASN A 508 9.64 -28.93 6.12
CA ASN A 508 9.07 -29.34 7.40
C ASN A 508 8.31 -30.65 7.20
N ALA A 509 8.03 -31.39 8.27
CA ALA A 509 7.15 -32.55 8.24
C ALA A 509 6.24 -32.57 9.47
N VAL A 510 5.05 -33.12 9.34
CA VAL A 510 4.19 -33.49 10.47
C VAL A 510 4.29 -35.00 10.62
N VAL A 511 4.54 -35.45 11.83
CA VAL A 511 4.56 -36.87 12.19
C VAL A 511 3.31 -37.13 13.02
N ASP A 512 2.47 -38.07 12.58
CA ASP A 512 1.22 -38.44 13.24
C ASP A 512 1.35 -39.86 13.79
N PHE A 513 1.27 -39.98 15.12
CA PHE A 513 1.31 -41.25 15.85
C PHE A 513 -0.10 -41.79 16.06
N ASN A 514 -0.23 -43.07 16.42
CA ASN A 514 -1.56 -43.65 16.64
C ASN A 514 -2.20 -43.16 17.93
N SER A 515 -1.40 -42.67 18.88
CA SER A 515 -1.86 -42.19 20.18
C SER A 515 -1.06 -40.97 20.67
N PRO A 516 -1.65 -40.10 21.49
CA PRO A 516 -0.91 -39.03 22.17
C PRO A 516 0.23 -39.54 23.06
N GLU A 517 0.08 -40.73 23.62
CA GLU A 517 1.09 -41.40 24.45
C GLU A 517 2.32 -41.75 23.60
N GLU A 518 2.14 -42.36 22.42
CA GLU A 518 3.23 -42.65 21.48
C GLU A 518 3.92 -41.35 21.01
N ALA A 519 3.16 -40.30 20.72
CA ALA A 519 3.72 -39.00 20.32
C ALA A 519 4.56 -38.36 21.44
N ASN A 520 4.09 -38.44 22.68
CA ASN A 520 4.83 -37.94 23.84
C ASN A 520 6.08 -38.79 24.12
N GLU A 521 5.97 -40.11 24.10
CA GLU A 521 7.10 -41.02 24.26
C GLU A 521 8.16 -40.78 23.19
N ALA A 522 7.76 -40.63 21.92
CA ALA A 522 8.67 -40.30 20.84
C ALA A 522 9.35 -38.93 21.05
N PHE A 523 8.63 -37.92 21.54
CA PHE A 523 9.24 -36.63 21.88
C PHE A 523 10.21 -36.72 23.07
N GLU A 524 9.89 -37.52 24.09
CA GLU A 524 10.73 -37.68 25.27
C GLU A 524 12.01 -38.47 24.97
N ASN A 525 11.92 -39.52 24.16
CA ASN A 525 13.05 -40.38 23.76
C ASN A 525 14.06 -39.71 22.84
N VAL A 526 13.71 -38.57 22.24
CA VAL A 526 14.64 -37.75 21.47
C VAL A 526 15.61 -37.02 22.39
N GLU A 527 16.91 -37.24 22.19
CA GLU A 527 17.96 -36.48 22.85
C GLU A 527 17.94 -35.01 22.42
N GLY A 528 17.90 -34.11 23.40
CA GLY A 528 18.00 -32.66 23.19
C GLY A 528 17.33 -31.88 24.33
N ASP A 529 17.86 -30.69 24.62
CA ASP A 529 17.28 -29.82 25.63
C ASP A 529 15.90 -29.32 25.19
N VAL A 530 14.92 -29.42 26.08
CA VAL A 530 13.58 -28.88 25.85
C VAL A 530 13.64 -27.36 25.95
N VAL A 531 13.38 -26.67 24.84
CA VAL A 531 13.21 -25.22 24.76
C VAL A 531 11.80 -24.90 24.29
N LYS A 532 11.28 -23.73 24.68
CA LYS A 532 9.99 -23.25 24.17
C LYS A 532 10.20 -22.46 22.89
N ASP A 533 9.32 -22.66 21.91
CA ASP A 533 9.31 -21.84 20.70
C ASP A 533 8.70 -20.44 20.95
N LYS A 534 8.56 -19.63 19.89
CA LYS A 534 8.00 -18.26 20.02
C LYS A 534 6.54 -18.21 20.45
N THR A 535 5.81 -19.32 20.31
CA THR A 535 4.42 -19.48 20.76
C THR A 535 4.33 -20.17 22.12
N GLY A 536 5.46 -20.59 22.69
CA GLY A 536 5.54 -21.26 23.99
C GLY A 536 5.45 -22.79 23.93
N LEU A 537 5.41 -23.39 22.74
CA LEU A 537 5.31 -24.85 22.56
C LEU A 537 6.68 -25.52 22.82
N PRO A 538 6.73 -26.67 23.51
CA PRO A 538 7.96 -27.43 23.72
C PRO A 538 8.57 -27.91 22.39
N GLN A 539 9.88 -27.69 22.20
CA GLN A 539 10.66 -28.24 21.10
C GLN A 539 12.05 -28.68 21.58
N LYS A 540 12.60 -29.72 20.94
CA LYS A 540 13.98 -30.17 21.11
C LYS A 540 14.73 -30.00 19.79
N MET A 541 16.00 -29.62 19.87
CA MET A 541 16.89 -29.66 18.71
C MET A 541 17.58 -31.02 18.68
N VAL A 542 17.35 -31.77 17.60
CA VAL A 542 17.87 -33.12 17.43
C VAL A 542 19.04 -33.06 16.48
N VAL A 543 20.14 -33.68 16.84
CA VAL A 543 21.27 -33.91 15.93
C VAL A 543 21.34 -35.41 15.66
N PHE A 544 21.14 -35.81 14.42
CA PHE A 544 21.19 -37.20 14.01
C PHE A 544 22.18 -37.37 12.86
N LYS A 545 22.66 -38.60 12.63
CA LYS A 545 23.54 -38.92 11.52
C LYS A 545 22.70 -39.50 10.39
N LEU A 546 22.85 -38.95 9.19
CA LEU A 546 22.31 -39.56 7.97
C LEU A 546 23.00 -40.90 7.70
N SER A 547 22.39 -41.76 6.88
CA SER A 547 23.04 -42.97 6.34
C SER A 547 24.40 -42.68 5.66
N SER A 548 24.58 -41.47 5.13
CA SER A 548 25.86 -40.99 4.58
C SER A 548 26.96 -40.69 5.62
N GLY A 549 26.63 -40.74 6.91
CA GLY A 549 27.51 -40.38 8.04
C GLY A 549 27.50 -38.89 8.39
N SER A 550 26.91 -38.04 7.55
CA SER A 550 26.81 -36.59 7.79
C SER A 550 25.88 -36.29 8.97
N GLY A 551 26.34 -35.45 9.91
CA GLY A 551 25.52 -34.96 11.02
C GLY A 551 24.57 -33.86 10.56
N VAL A 552 23.29 -34.01 10.87
CA VAL A 552 22.22 -33.08 10.52
C VAL A 552 21.45 -32.69 11.76
N SER A 553 21.06 -31.42 11.86
CA SER A 553 20.20 -30.93 12.92
C SER A 553 18.82 -30.53 12.42
N LEU A 554 17.77 -30.90 13.13
CA LEU A 554 16.39 -30.41 12.94
C LEU A 554 15.75 -30.12 14.29
N TYR A 555 14.53 -29.57 14.29
CA TYR A 555 13.75 -29.41 15.51
C TYR A 555 12.52 -30.31 15.50
N VAL A 556 12.28 -31.02 16.60
CA VAL A 556 11.02 -31.73 16.88
C VAL A 556 10.23 -30.89 17.87
N ARG A 557 8.97 -30.58 17.59
CA ARG A 557 8.11 -29.72 18.41
C ARG A 557 6.76 -30.39 18.69
N LYS A 558 6.26 -30.32 19.93
CA LYS A 558 4.89 -30.74 20.26
C LYS A 558 3.88 -29.76 19.65
N MET A 559 2.74 -30.26 19.15
CA MET A 559 1.70 -29.41 18.55
C MET A 559 0.80 -28.73 19.57
N VAL A 560 0.78 -29.24 20.81
CA VAL A 560 0.02 -28.72 21.95
C VAL A 560 0.95 -28.35 23.11
N HIS A 561 0.47 -27.51 24.04
CA HIS A 561 1.16 -27.31 25.31
C HIS A 561 0.97 -28.54 26.20
N ASP A 562 1.93 -28.81 27.09
CA ASP A 562 1.72 -29.79 28.15
C ASP A 562 0.64 -29.23 29.09
N ASP A 563 -0.56 -29.82 29.05
CA ASP A 563 -1.61 -29.58 30.02
C ASP A 563 -1.15 -30.19 31.36
N SER A 564 -0.55 -29.38 32.24
CA SER A 564 -0.31 -29.78 33.62
C SER A 564 -1.67 -30.08 34.28
N PRO A 565 -1.92 -31.31 34.78
CA PRO A 565 -3.16 -31.61 35.47
C PRO A 565 -3.16 -30.91 36.82
N GLY A 566 -4.07 -29.95 36.99
CA GLY A 566 -4.37 -29.37 38.30
C GLY A 566 -3.95 -27.92 38.48
N GLU A 567 -4.68 -26.99 37.87
CA GLU A 567 -5.15 -25.77 38.56
C GLU A 567 -6.25 -25.10 37.73
N ILE A 568 -7.50 -25.47 38.01
CA ILE A 568 -8.65 -24.63 37.73
C ILE A 568 -8.54 -23.45 38.71
N SER A 569 -7.81 -22.41 38.33
CA SER A 569 -7.83 -21.12 39.04
C SER A 569 -8.70 -20.15 38.28
N THR A 570 -10.00 -20.21 38.58
CA THR A 570 -10.87 -19.04 38.49
C THR A 570 -10.33 -17.99 39.47
N THR A 571 -9.63 -16.97 38.98
CA THR A 571 -9.41 -15.74 39.75
C THR A 571 -9.84 -14.51 38.95
N LYS A 572 -11.13 -14.20 39.11
CA LYS A 572 -11.54 -12.82 39.39
C LYS A 572 -10.57 -12.24 40.43
N ARG A 573 -9.70 -11.32 40.04
CA ARG A 573 -9.10 -10.39 40.99
C ARG A 573 -9.45 -8.98 40.60
N ALA A 574 -10.45 -8.49 41.33
CA ALA A 574 -10.76 -7.10 41.47
C ALA A 574 -9.55 -6.33 42.01
N ARG A 575 -9.56 -5.05 41.64
CA ARG A 575 -8.83 -3.90 42.18
C ARG A 575 -8.50 -4.01 43.67
N THR A 576 -7.31 -3.50 44.04
CA THR A 576 -7.06 -2.41 45.01
C THR A 576 -5.53 -2.22 45.08
N GLU A 577 -5.02 -1.21 44.37
CA GLU A 577 -4.39 0.01 44.94
C GLU A 577 -2.98 -0.21 45.54
N GLU A 578 -1.97 0.31 44.82
CA GLU A 578 -0.92 1.09 45.45
C GLU A 578 -0.80 2.43 44.71
N SER A 579 -1.38 3.44 45.35
CA SER A 579 -1.18 4.85 45.11
C SER A 579 0.15 5.30 45.71
N ASN A 580 1.01 5.96 44.93
CA ASN A 580 1.55 7.30 45.26
C ASN A 580 2.69 7.70 44.32
N MET A 581 2.36 8.49 43.29
CA MET A 581 3.14 9.65 42.84
C MET A 581 2.18 10.56 42.07
N SER A 582 1.36 11.30 42.83
CA SER A 582 0.52 12.40 42.37
C SER A 582 1.18 13.72 42.76
N SER A 583 1.56 14.54 41.77
CA SER A 583 1.55 16.03 41.85
C SER A 583 2.11 16.68 40.57
N LYS A 584 1.34 16.64 39.47
CA LYS A 584 1.20 17.74 38.47
C LYS A 584 0.21 17.35 37.37
N ARG A 585 -1.07 17.31 37.73
CA ARG A 585 -2.21 17.39 36.81
C ARG A 585 -3.01 18.62 37.19
N GLN A 586 -2.81 19.70 36.44
CA GLN A 586 -3.79 20.72 36.08
C GLN A 586 -3.07 21.69 35.12
N LYS A 587 -3.73 22.05 34.01
CA LYS A 587 -3.29 22.90 32.88
C LYS A 587 -2.73 22.17 31.64
N THR A 588 -3.62 21.64 30.78
CA THR A 588 -3.47 21.63 29.29
C THR A 588 -4.75 21.14 28.59
N GLU A 589 -5.89 21.71 28.98
CA GLU A 589 -7.12 21.77 28.19
C GLU A 589 -7.55 23.24 28.24
N ASP A 590 -6.94 23.97 27.30
CA ASP A 590 -7.14 25.36 26.88
C ASP A 590 -5.83 25.67 26.17
N GLU A 591 -5.75 25.47 24.84
CA GLU A 591 -4.82 26.29 24.05
C GLU A 591 -5.39 27.71 24.09
N SER A 592 -5.21 28.34 25.25
CA SER A 592 -5.66 29.69 25.55
C SER A 592 -5.06 30.65 24.53
N GLU A 593 -5.77 31.74 24.28
CA GLU A 593 -5.30 32.96 23.62
C GLU A 593 -3.79 33.22 23.83
N GLU A 594 -3.27 32.96 25.05
CA GLU A 594 -1.86 33.01 25.45
C GLU A 594 -0.87 32.28 24.50
N THR A 595 -1.23 31.13 23.94
CA THR A 595 -0.35 30.32 23.04
C THR A 595 -0.35 30.86 21.61
N LYS A 596 -1.49 31.41 21.15
CA LYS A 596 -1.59 32.14 19.88
C LYS A 596 -0.88 33.48 19.99
N GLU A 597 -1.04 34.17 21.12
CA GLU A 597 -0.39 35.43 21.45
C GLU A 597 1.13 35.25 21.59
N ALA A 598 1.60 34.17 22.20
CA ALA A 598 3.03 33.83 22.28
C ALA A 598 3.64 33.58 20.88
N ASN A 599 2.94 32.86 20.00
CA ASN A 599 3.38 32.65 18.61
C ASN A 599 3.34 33.94 17.78
N ALA A 600 2.36 34.82 18.00
CA ALA A 600 2.28 36.14 17.38
C ALA A 600 3.41 37.07 17.85
N LYS A 601 3.67 37.13 19.18
CA LYS A 601 4.79 37.86 19.77
C LYS A 601 6.14 37.36 19.25
N GLN A 602 6.31 36.04 19.08
CA GLN A 602 7.52 35.47 18.50
C GLN A 602 7.69 35.84 17.02
N ARG A 603 6.62 35.79 16.22
CA ARG A 603 6.65 36.22 14.81
C ARG A 603 7.02 37.69 14.66
N GLU A 604 6.48 38.53 15.53
CA GLU A 604 6.77 39.97 15.55
C GLU A 604 8.21 40.24 16.01
N ALA A 605 8.70 39.51 17.01
CA ALA A 605 10.10 39.56 17.45
C ALA A 605 11.09 39.04 16.39
N ASP A 606 10.65 38.17 15.47
CA ASP A 606 11.48 37.69 14.38
C ASP A 606 11.59 38.70 13.23
N LYS A 607 10.68 39.68 13.11
CA LYS A 607 10.79 40.77 12.11
C LYS A 607 11.99 41.68 12.34
N THR A 608 12.51 41.75 13.58
CA THR A 608 13.71 42.54 13.92
C THR A 608 15.02 41.78 13.74
N LYS A 609 14.98 40.53 13.23
CA LYS A 609 16.13 39.62 13.20
C LYS A 609 16.57 39.23 11.80
N LEU A 610 17.88 39.11 11.63
CA LEU A 610 18.54 38.47 10.48
C LEU A 610 19.34 37.26 10.95
N LEU A 611 19.34 36.18 10.15
CA LEU A 611 20.17 35.01 10.39
C LEU A 611 21.41 35.05 9.49
N LEU A 612 22.59 35.00 10.08
CA LEU A 612 23.83 34.62 9.39
C LEU A 612 24.03 33.11 9.53
N HIS A 613 24.12 32.39 8.42
CA HIS A 613 24.33 30.95 8.44
C HIS A 613 25.42 30.50 7.47
N LYS A 614 25.94 29.30 7.76
CA LYS A 614 27.10 28.70 7.08
C LYS A 614 28.37 29.55 7.20
N ILE A 615 28.61 30.11 8.39
CA ILE A 615 29.82 30.89 8.66
C ILE A 615 30.99 29.91 8.84
N PRO A 616 32.08 30.02 8.04
CA PRO A 616 33.24 29.16 8.19
C PRO A 616 33.87 29.25 9.58
N LEU A 617 34.34 28.14 10.15
CA LEU A 617 34.92 28.09 11.49
C LEU A 617 36.17 28.97 11.67
N ASN A 618 36.87 29.31 10.58
CA ASN A 618 38.03 30.19 10.56
C ASN A 618 37.66 31.69 10.54
N VAL A 619 36.38 32.05 10.54
CA VAL A 619 35.90 33.44 10.63
C VAL A 619 35.60 33.78 12.09
N PRO A 620 36.35 34.69 12.73
CA PRO A 620 36.05 35.16 14.09
C PRO A 620 34.71 35.91 14.13
N SER A 621 33.96 35.77 15.21
CA SER A 621 32.66 36.43 15.37
C SER A 621 32.76 37.96 15.39
N GLN A 622 33.91 38.52 15.80
CA GLN A 622 34.18 39.96 15.74
C GLN A 622 34.19 40.51 14.31
N GLU A 623 34.53 39.68 13.32
CA GLU A 623 34.62 40.08 11.90
C GLU A 623 33.26 40.13 11.21
N LEU A 624 32.20 39.57 11.83
CA LEU A 624 30.84 39.60 11.27
C LEU A 624 30.26 41.02 11.19
N LYS A 625 30.79 41.95 11.99
CA LYS A 625 30.41 43.37 11.94
C LYS A 625 30.77 44.06 10.62
N VAL A 626 31.65 43.46 9.81
CA VAL A 626 32.02 43.96 8.48
C VAL A 626 30.94 43.64 7.44
N VAL A 627 30.11 42.62 7.71
CA VAL A 627 29.11 42.07 6.77
C VAL A 627 27.79 42.84 6.83
N ILE A 628 27.38 43.25 8.03
CA ILE A 628 26.10 43.91 8.30
C ILE A 628 26.37 45.24 8.98
N THR A 629 25.77 46.31 8.45
CA THR A 629 25.93 47.67 8.96
C THR A 629 24.70 48.09 9.76
N GLY A 630 24.90 48.88 10.83
CA GLY A 630 23.82 49.35 11.72
C GLY A 630 24.13 49.12 13.20
N GLN A 631 23.24 49.55 14.07
CA GLN A 631 23.26 49.16 15.48
C GLN A 631 22.49 47.87 15.66
N PHE A 632 23.14 46.85 16.23
CA PHE A 632 22.54 45.54 16.43
C PHE A 632 23.24 44.79 17.57
N THR A 633 22.54 43.78 18.10
CA THR A 633 23.12 42.76 18.98
C THR A 633 23.42 41.49 18.19
N LEU A 634 24.55 40.84 18.50
CA LEU A 634 25.03 39.63 17.83
C LEU A 634 25.00 38.46 18.79
N GLU A 635 24.25 37.41 18.45
CA GLU A 635 24.17 36.17 19.23
C GLU A 635 24.75 35.00 18.42
N VAL A 636 25.87 34.44 18.88
CA VAL A 636 26.56 33.34 18.18
C VAL A 636 25.98 32.00 18.64
N MET A 637 25.54 31.19 17.69
CA MET A 637 25.03 29.85 17.97
C MET A 637 26.15 28.81 17.88
N PRO A 638 26.31 27.93 18.89
CA PRO A 638 27.34 26.90 18.87
C PRO A 638 27.15 25.93 17.69
N PRO A 639 28.24 25.46 17.06
CA PRO A 639 28.17 24.50 15.96
C PRO A 639 27.54 23.18 16.43
N LYS A 640 26.58 22.66 15.65
CA LYS A 640 25.98 21.34 15.92
C LYS A 640 27.06 20.26 15.76
N ARG A 641 27.11 19.26 16.66
CA ARG A 641 28.13 18.19 16.70
C ARG A 641 28.39 17.63 15.28
N LYS A 642 29.65 17.73 14.81
CA LYS A 642 30.20 17.49 13.44
C LYS A 642 30.19 18.66 12.41
N GLY A 643 29.82 19.88 12.76
CA GLY A 643 29.66 20.99 11.80
C GLY A 643 30.97 21.68 11.36
N ARG A 644 31.17 21.86 10.03
CA ARG A 644 32.21 22.71 9.40
C ARG A 644 31.93 24.23 9.48
N TYR A 645 30.80 24.62 10.05
CA TYR A 645 30.29 25.99 10.06
C TYR A 645 29.55 26.28 11.37
N TYR A 646 29.46 27.56 11.75
CA TYR A 646 28.57 28.05 12.80
C TYR A 646 27.53 29.04 12.25
N ASN A 647 26.58 29.45 13.08
CA ASN A 647 25.54 30.42 12.73
C ASN A 647 25.52 31.55 13.75
N ALA A 648 24.97 32.71 13.39
CA ALA A 648 24.73 33.81 14.30
C ALA A 648 23.41 34.52 13.97
N VAL A 649 22.76 35.07 14.99
CA VAL A 649 21.55 35.90 14.83
C VAL A 649 21.92 37.34 15.11
N VAL A 650 21.42 38.25 14.28
CA VAL A 650 21.54 39.69 14.47
C VAL A 650 20.16 40.24 14.80
N THR A 651 20.05 41.00 15.88
CA THR A 651 18.80 41.64 16.29
C THR A 651 18.96 43.15 16.25
N PHE A 652 18.06 43.81 15.53
CA PHE A 652 17.97 45.26 15.38
C PHE A 652 16.92 45.85 16.33
N ASN A 653 16.92 47.18 16.48
CA ASN A 653 15.94 47.84 17.34
C ASN A 653 14.54 47.86 16.71
N SER A 654 14.45 47.80 15.37
CA SER A 654 13.18 47.80 14.65
C SER A 654 13.19 46.93 13.39
N PRO A 655 12.02 46.49 12.89
CA PRO A 655 11.89 45.79 11.60
C PRO A 655 12.43 46.60 10.42
N GLU A 656 12.27 47.93 10.45
CA GLU A 656 12.76 48.84 9.42
C GLU A 656 14.29 48.86 9.37
N GLU A 657 14.95 48.87 10.54
CA GLU A 657 16.40 48.76 10.63
C GLU A 657 16.90 47.43 10.08
N ALA A 658 16.23 46.32 10.41
CA ALA A 658 16.57 44.99 9.91
C ALA A 658 16.42 44.89 8.38
N ASN A 659 15.33 45.41 7.83
CA ASN A 659 15.10 45.48 6.38
C ASN A 659 16.13 46.36 5.68
N LYS A 660 16.40 47.56 6.22
CA LYS A 660 17.40 48.48 5.68
C LYS A 660 18.81 47.87 5.70
N ALA A 661 19.14 47.11 6.74
CA ALA A 661 20.38 46.37 6.84
C ALA A 661 20.46 45.26 5.78
N PHE A 662 19.39 44.47 5.60
CA PHE A 662 19.33 43.43 4.57
C PHE A 662 19.45 44.00 3.14
N GLU A 663 18.83 45.15 2.87
CA GLU A 663 18.94 45.82 1.56
C GLU A 663 20.36 46.30 1.26
N LYS A 664 21.08 46.80 2.26
CA LYS A 664 22.47 47.26 2.12
C LYS A 664 23.49 46.14 1.90
N VAL A 665 23.15 44.89 2.22
CA VAL A 665 24.03 43.74 1.98
C VAL A 665 24.20 43.54 0.47
N LYS A 666 25.44 43.62 -0.02
CA LYS A 666 25.78 43.32 -1.42
C LYS A 666 25.63 41.82 -1.69
N GLY A 667 24.71 41.48 -2.60
CA GLY A 667 24.44 40.12 -3.05
C GLY A 667 23.08 40.03 -3.72
N GLU A 668 22.93 39.09 -4.66
CA GLU A 668 21.66 38.83 -5.32
C GLU A 668 20.72 38.11 -4.35
N ALA A 669 19.48 38.60 -4.20
CA ALA A 669 18.50 38.02 -3.31
C ALA A 669 17.87 36.78 -3.96
N VAL A 670 17.90 35.65 -3.26
CA VAL A 670 17.30 34.38 -3.70
C VAL A 670 16.29 33.93 -2.65
N LYS A 671 15.09 33.51 -3.08
CA LYS A 671 14.08 32.93 -2.17
C LYS A 671 14.43 31.47 -1.86
N GLU A 672 14.50 31.10 -0.58
CA GLU A 672 14.64 29.70 -0.17
C GLU A 672 13.34 28.91 -0.43
N LYS A 673 13.38 27.56 -0.31
CA LYS A 673 12.19 26.69 -0.43
C LYS A 673 11.03 27.02 0.55
N GLY A 674 11.22 27.96 1.48
CA GLY A 674 10.20 28.47 2.40
C GLY A 674 9.79 29.93 2.14
N GLY A 675 10.15 30.51 1.00
CA GLY A 675 9.81 31.89 0.63
C GLY A 675 10.63 32.99 1.32
N LEU A 676 11.50 32.64 2.28
CA LEU A 676 12.39 33.58 2.95
C LEU A 676 13.50 34.05 2.00
N ALA A 677 13.73 35.36 1.96
CA ALA A 677 14.80 35.96 1.17
C ALA A 677 16.17 35.75 1.83
N GLN A 678 17.17 35.33 1.04
CA GLN A 678 18.57 35.25 1.45
C GLN A 678 19.50 35.88 0.42
N LYS A 679 20.64 36.40 0.87
CA LYS A 679 21.74 36.89 0.03
C LYS A 679 23.03 36.17 0.42
N MET A 680 23.82 35.78 -0.57
CA MET A 680 25.18 35.28 -0.33
C MET A 680 26.17 36.46 -0.34
N VAL A 681 27.00 36.55 0.69
CA VAL A 681 27.92 37.68 0.90
C VAL A 681 29.35 37.17 0.89
N ALA A 682 30.18 37.77 0.04
CA ALA A 682 31.62 37.59 0.05
C ALA A 682 32.28 38.82 0.70
N PHE A 683 33.20 38.61 1.64
CA PHE A 683 33.91 39.66 2.37
C PHE A 683 35.37 39.27 2.61
N LYS A 684 36.22 40.26 2.86
CA LYS A 684 37.62 40.05 3.26
C LYS A 684 37.74 40.13 4.77
N LEU A 685 38.47 39.18 5.34
CA LEU A 685 38.88 39.22 6.74
C LEU A 685 39.98 40.26 6.95
N SER A 686 40.18 40.68 8.20
CA SER A 686 41.31 41.53 8.63
C SER A 686 42.67 40.93 8.25
N SER A 687 42.75 39.60 8.14
CA SER A 687 43.91 38.85 7.65
C SER A 687 44.13 38.91 6.12
N GLY A 688 43.23 39.55 5.37
CA GLY A 688 43.23 39.60 3.90
C GLY A 688 42.59 38.38 3.22
N SER A 689 42.29 37.31 3.98
CA SER A 689 41.65 36.10 3.45
C SER A 689 40.18 36.35 3.08
N GLY A 690 39.73 35.80 1.94
CA GLY A 690 38.33 35.87 1.53
C GLY A 690 37.46 34.86 2.27
N ALA A 691 36.25 35.26 2.66
CA ALA A 691 35.25 34.40 3.28
C ALA A 691 33.86 34.67 2.69
N CYS A 692 32.97 33.68 2.80
CA CYS A 692 31.59 33.80 2.33
C CYS A 692 30.60 33.20 3.33
N LEU A 693 29.44 33.84 3.45
CA LEU A 693 28.34 33.42 4.31
C LEU A 693 26.99 33.80 3.68
N TYR A 694 25.89 33.37 4.30
CA TYR A 694 24.54 33.77 3.89
C TYR A 694 23.87 34.65 4.94
N VAL A 695 23.21 35.71 4.50
CA VAL A 695 22.34 36.57 5.31
C VAL A 695 20.91 36.32 4.89
N ARG A 696 20.02 36.00 5.85
CA ARG A 696 18.63 35.61 5.57
C ARG A 696 17.63 36.36 6.45
N LYS A 697 16.51 36.80 5.88
CA LYS A 697 15.35 37.32 6.63
C LYS A 697 14.67 36.20 7.44
N MET A 698 14.19 36.50 8.64
CA MET A 698 13.49 35.51 9.49
C MET A 698 11.99 35.38 9.15
N VAL A 699 11.44 36.33 8.41
CA VAL A 699 10.03 36.41 7.98
C VAL A 699 9.94 36.69 6.47
N GLN A 700 8.77 36.42 5.86
CA GLN A 700 8.47 36.76 4.46
C GLN A 700 8.10 38.24 4.33
N ASP A 701 8.33 38.84 3.16
CA ASP A 701 7.95 40.23 2.89
C ASP A 701 6.44 40.34 2.62
N GLU A 702 5.72 41.11 3.46
CA GLU A 702 4.26 41.31 3.39
C GLU A 702 3.81 42.18 2.19
N SER A 703 4.74 42.70 1.36
CA SER A 703 4.46 43.69 0.31
C SER A 703 4.27 43.13 -1.12
N GLU A 704 4.36 41.81 -1.33
CA GLU A 704 4.07 41.19 -2.64
C GLU A 704 2.69 40.52 -2.72
N GLU A 705 2.07 40.15 -1.59
CA GLU A 705 0.71 39.53 -1.59
C GLU A 705 -0.38 40.46 -2.14
N THR A 706 -0.16 41.78 -2.14
CA THR A 706 -1.14 42.77 -2.62
C THR A 706 -0.91 43.26 -4.05
N LYS A 707 0.24 42.96 -4.69
CA LYS A 707 0.54 43.41 -6.06
C LYS A 707 0.29 42.35 -7.14
N GLU A 708 0.37 41.06 -6.80
CA GLU A 708 -0.03 39.97 -7.70
C GLU A 708 -1.57 39.85 -7.85
N ALA A 709 -2.33 40.35 -6.87
CA ALA A 709 -3.79 40.34 -6.89
C ALA A 709 -4.43 41.37 -7.84
N ASN A 710 -3.71 42.44 -8.24
CA ASN A 710 -4.26 43.55 -9.03
C ASN A 710 -3.89 43.52 -10.52
N ALA A 711 -3.12 42.52 -10.99
CA ALA A 711 -2.72 42.41 -12.39
C ALA A 711 -3.61 41.47 -13.24
N ASN A 712 -4.53 40.72 -12.62
CA ASN A 712 -5.36 39.70 -13.27
C ASN A 712 -6.78 40.17 -13.63
N HIS A 713 -7.06 41.48 -13.52
CA HIS A 713 -8.41 42.07 -13.60
C HIS A 713 -9.10 42.01 -14.98
N CYS A 714 -8.57 41.29 -15.96
CA CYS A 714 -9.17 41.12 -17.29
C CYS A 714 -9.39 39.63 -17.66
N GLU A 715 -8.67 38.69 -17.03
CA GLU A 715 -8.90 37.24 -17.19
C GLU A 715 -9.97 36.71 -16.21
N ASP A 716 -10.19 37.42 -15.10
CA ASP A 716 -11.15 37.03 -14.06
C ASP A 716 -12.63 37.20 -14.47
N ASP A 717 -12.97 38.22 -15.27
CA ASP A 717 -14.37 38.50 -15.63
C ASP A 717 -14.99 37.37 -16.47
N HIS A 718 -14.23 36.76 -17.38
CA HIS A 718 -14.71 35.63 -18.19
C HIS A 718 -14.81 34.32 -17.41
N LEU A 719 -13.92 34.08 -16.44
CA LEU A 719 -14.02 32.92 -15.55
C LEU A 719 -15.21 33.05 -14.60
N LYS A 720 -15.45 34.26 -14.09
CA LYS A 720 -16.54 34.56 -13.17
C LYS A 720 -17.92 34.44 -13.84
N GLU A 721 -18.07 34.96 -15.07
CA GLU A 721 -19.28 34.71 -15.88
C GLU A 721 -19.52 33.21 -16.11
N MET A 722 -18.46 32.44 -16.33
CA MET A 722 -18.58 31.00 -16.59
C MET A 722 -18.91 30.20 -15.32
N GLU A 723 -18.42 30.61 -14.16
CA GLU A 723 -18.81 30.06 -12.86
C GLU A 723 -20.27 30.38 -12.52
N GLU A 724 -20.72 31.62 -12.75
CA GLU A 724 -22.13 32.01 -12.57
C GLU A 724 -23.08 31.20 -13.48
N LEU A 725 -22.68 30.93 -14.73
CA LEU A 725 -23.44 30.08 -15.64
C LEU A 725 -23.49 28.62 -15.19
N LYS A 726 -22.38 28.09 -14.65
CA LYS A 726 -22.33 26.73 -14.10
C LYS A 726 -23.19 26.58 -12.85
N GLU A 727 -23.22 27.59 -11.99
CA GLU A 727 -24.08 27.61 -10.81
C GLU A 727 -25.57 27.65 -11.18
N LYS A 728 -25.94 28.47 -12.18
CA LYS A 728 -27.31 28.53 -12.72
C LYS A 728 -27.74 27.20 -13.35
N LEU A 729 -26.85 26.53 -14.09
CA LEU A 729 -27.13 25.22 -14.70
C LEU A 729 -27.37 24.16 -13.62
N LYS A 730 -26.53 24.16 -12.58
CA LYS A 730 -26.61 23.22 -11.45
C LYS A 730 -27.86 23.43 -10.59
N ALA A 731 -28.33 24.67 -10.47
CA ALA A 731 -29.59 25.00 -9.80
C ALA A 731 -30.81 24.56 -10.61
N MET A 732 -30.77 24.65 -11.94
CA MET A 732 -31.84 24.18 -12.83
C MET A 732 -31.92 22.65 -12.94
N GLU A 733 -30.79 21.95 -12.96
CA GLU A 733 -30.77 20.48 -12.99
C GLU A 733 -31.36 19.85 -11.72
N PHE A 734 -31.34 20.56 -10.59
CA PHE A 734 -31.94 20.10 -9.33
C PHE A 734 -33.47 20.31 -9.26
N ALA A 735 -34.08 21.00 -10.24
CA ALA A 735 -35.49 21.42 -10.22
C ALA A 735 -36.43 20.66 -11.18
N ILE A 736 -36.02 19.55 -11.79
CA ILE A 736 -36.78 18.95 -12.90
C ILE A 736 -37.88 18.00 -12.41
N SER A 737 -39.04 18.60 -12.15
CA SER A 737 -40.37 18.03 -12.39
C SER A 737 -41.16 19.10 -13.16
N CYS A 738 -40.94 19.25 -14.47
CA CYS A 738 -41.86 19.90 -15.42
C CYS A 738 -41.26 19.93 -16.83
N GLU A 739 -42.03 19.46 -17.81
CA GLU A 739 -41.72 19.28 -19.24
C GLU A 739 -41.31 20.57 -20.00
N GLY A 740 -41.35 21.74 -19.36
CA GLY A 740 -41.05 23.04 -19.98
C GLY A 740 -39.56 23.44 -20.05
N HIS A 741 -38.69 22.84 -19.23
CA HIS A 741 -37.29 23.29 -19.08
C HIS A 741 -36.30 22.64 -20.05
N SER A 742 -36.74 21.63 -20.84
CA SER A 742 -35.86 20.87 -21.73
C SER A 742 -35.24 21.73 -22.83
N LYS A 743 -35.96 22.69 -23.41
CA LYS A 743 -35.43 23.56 -24.48
C LYS A 743 -34.38 24.54 -23.96
N GLU A 744 -34.60 25.11 -22.78
CA GLU A 744 -33.69 26.10 -22.19
C GLU A 744 -32.36 25.46 -21.77
N ILE A 745 -32.42 24.23 -21.24
CA ILE A 745 -31.22 23.42 -20.95
C ILE A 745 -30.44 23.11 -22.23
N GLU A 746 -31.12 22.76 -23.32
CA GLU A 746 -30.47 22.44 -24.59
C GLU A 746 -29.80 23.66 -25.24
N GLU A 747 -30.45 24.84 -25.17
CA GLU A 747 -29.84 26.10 -25.62
C GLU A 747 -28.59 26.46 -24.80
N LEU A 748 -28.62 26.25 -23.49
CA LEU A 748 -27.46 26.50 -22.62
C LEU A 748 -26.32 25.53 -22.90
N LYS A 749 -26.62 24.25 -23.17
CA LYS A 749 -25.62 23.25 -23.61
C LYS A 749 -24.94 23.65 -24.91
N GLN A 750 -25.70 24.15 -25.89
CA GLN A 750 -25.12 24.64 -27.15
C GLN A 750 -24.22 25.86 -26.94
N LYS A 751 -24.63 26.82 -26.10
CA LYS A 751 -23.80 27.98 -25.75
C LYS A 751 -22.51 27.59 -25.02
N LEU A 752 -22.59 26.61 -24.11
CA LEU A 752 -21.43 26.09 -23.39
C LEU A 752 -20.43 25.45 -24.36
N ASN A 753 -20.91 24.60 -25.26
CA ASN A 753 -20.07 23.90 -26.25
C ASN A 753 -19.40 24.91 -27.22
N ALA A 754 -20.11 25.95 -27.63
CA ALA A 754 -19.53 27.03 -28.44
C ALA A 754 -18.40 27.78 -27.71
N LYS A 755 -18.54 28.01 -26.40
CA LYS A 755 -17.50 28.65 -25.57
C LYS A 755 -16.29 27.74 -25.36
N GLU A 756 -16.49 26.44 -25.17
CA GLU A 756 -15.40 25.47 -25.08
C GLU A 756 -14.58 25.41 -26.38
N HIS A 757 -15.24 25.43 -27.54
CA HIS A 757 -14.56 25.53 -28.83
C HIS A 757 -13.75 26.83 -28.98
N GLN A 758 -14.25 27.95 -28.46
CA GLN A 758 -13.53 29.23 -28.47
C GLN A 758 -12.26 29.17 -27.59
N ILE A 759 -12.33 28.57 -26.41
CA ILE A 759 -11.19 28.37 -25.51
C ILE A 759 -10.15 27.45 -26.16
N GLN A 760 -10.56 26.32 -26.75
CA GLN A 760 -9.65 25.42 -27.45
C GLN A 760 -8.92 26.11 -28.62
N ALA A 761 -9.60 27.01 -29.34
CA ALA A 761 -8.98 27.81 -30.39
C ALA A 761 -7.93 28.78 -29.81
N GLN A 762 -8.23 29.45 -28.70
CA GLN A 762 -7.29 30.33 -28.00
C GLN A 762 -6.07 29.57 -27.47
N ASP A 763 -6.26 28.40 -26.85
CA ASP A 763 -5.17 27.55 -26.36
C ASP A 763 -4.23 27.12 -27.49
N LYS A 764 -4.77 26.82 -28.67
CA LYS A 764 -3.99 26.49 -29.86
C LYS A 764 -3.14 27.67 -30.34
N ILE A 765 -3.67 28.90 -30.26
CA ILE A 765 -2.92 30.13 -30.56
C ILE A 765 -1.80 30.34 -29.54
N ILE A 766 -2.10 30.20 -28.24
CA ILE A 766 -1.12 30.36 -27.15
C ILE A 766 0.01 29.33 -27.29
N ALA A 767 -0.30 28.07 -27.59
CA ALA A 767 0.70 27.02 -27.82
C ALA A 767 1.63 27.36 -28.99
N ASN A 768 1.07 27.84 -30.11
CA ASN A 768 1.85 28.28 -31.26
C ASN A 768 2.75 29.49 -30.95
N LEU A 769 2.27 30.45 -30.15
CA LEU A 769 3.07 31.60 -29.70
C LEU A 769 4.21 31.18 -28.78
N LYS A 770 3.97 30.25 -27.84
CA LYS A 770 5.03 29.69 -26.97
C LYS A 770 6.13 28.98 -27.78
N MET A 771 5.76 28.15 -28.76
CA MET A 771 6.75 27.52 -29.65
C MET A 771 7.57 28.54 -30.46
N LYS A 772 6.96 29.62 -30.93
CA LYS A 772 7.68 30.71 -31.61
C LYS A 772 8.63 31.45 -30.67
N LEU A 773 8.25 31.64 -29.41
CA LEU A 773 9.08 32.28 -28.38
C LEU A 773 10.30 31.43 -28.04
N GLU A 774 10.10 30.12 -27.82
CA GLU A 774 11.18 29.16 -27.56
C GLU A 774 12.19 29.09 -28.72
N LYS A 775 11.71 29.07 -29.97
CA LYS A 775 12.58 29.14 -31.16
C LYS A 775 13.37 30.44 -31.27
N LYS A 776 12.82 31.57 -30.81
CA LYS A 776 13.57 32.84 -30.74
C LYS A 776 14.63 32.81 -29.64
N GLN A 777 14.31 32.25 -28.47
CA GLN A 777 15.25 32.13 -27.35
C GLN A 777 16.40 31.14 -27.63
N SER A 778 16.16 30.08 -28.41
CA SER A 778 17.22 29.17 -28.85
C SER A 778 18.17 29.81 -29.86
N LYS A 779 17.65 30.65 -30.77
CA LYS A 779 18.46 31.41 -31.75
C LYS A 779 19.26 32.55 -31.14
N SER A 780 18.86 33.09 -29.98
CA SER A 780 19.63 34.12 -29.27
C SER A 780 20.68 33.55 -28.31
N ARG A 781 20.69 32.22 -28.10
CA ARG A 781 21.66 31.51 -27.24
C ARG A 781 22.75 30.78 -28.04
N SER A 782 22.54 30.54 -29.34
CA SER A 782 23.58 30.19 -30.31
C SER A 782 24.24 31.45 -30.86
#